data_AF-A0A8T3Z981-F1
#
_entry.id   AF-A0A8T3Z981-F1
#
_cell.length_a   1.000
_cell.length_b   1.000
_cell.length_c   1.000
_cell.angle_alpha   90.00
_cell.angle_beta   90.00
_cell.angle_gamma   90.00
#
_symmetry.space_group_name_H-M   'P 1'
#
loop_
_entity.id
_entity.type
_entity.pdbx_description
1 polymer ?
#
loop_
_entity_poly.entity_id
_entity_poly.type
_entity_poly.pdbx_seq_one_letter_code
_entity_poly.pdbx_strand_id
1 'polypeptide(L)'
;MVKTAEELASQQKEISVSEFFEKNKHLLGFDNLNKALLMAVKEAVDNSLDACEEAGILPDISVKIKSVDEDRFRVSVQDNGPGITKEQIPRAFGKLLYGSKFHRLRQSLTEDEPILVQKDGKVSLVPIGRFVDGFLGWGEEIKDVSNQHIFVPAFDKKTKMYAMKKVSSVIRHKREHEIVKVTLATNRTIKVTGCHSLFTLDWDGNVKEVEARELKPDDFVIVPSKLPEIDAIRNINILDYIGEQDIAKNWFYVYDIDKTIIQHIKNSAEIIHKKTDKSRRYYRIKTKTGPLDILDDSMQQYLDKCFLPLPLVLKLGLKEVVEDCVIVSYLHGIQSRFPVVLELSESFMRFLGLFVAEGHCDRRQIGFTFGKHESTYVREMSDFAQVLGANFTVEQRPTSIRVKIFGGLLSILLKKWCGKGAKNKQIPEFVFRAPKDVRQHFLDALYQGDGHKVKGRNCIMLSTTSKKLANEISYLWLMQGVLASLGEHMRKGLGKNPSHCYVISVYGSDINKSHVFSCSNPIRHASTEGKQFIVSDGGTSLITTNKTLSCSDICLLKVRKTEMINEGYEYVYDLSVPSDENFVGGIGGVACHNSRGQQGIGISAVVLYSQLTTGVPTKIWSRTAKNDTVYYYELMLNTSKNEPEIIKEEIKKDGLGTTGIRVEMELSGKYRKTQGVDDYLKSTSIANPFAKIVFAAPDGTLTTFPRSFNQLPAPPKEMRPHPYGVEFGILLRMLARTSSQSVSSFLSNDFSSIGAVSAKEICQVAKIDPKLKPASLDHAQVEKLLQAMQKVKIQRPPLDCLSPIGKVELEKSLKKEYPDAEFVATVEREPTVYRGNPFKIEVGIVYGVGNADDTMTVLRFANRVPLLYQAGACGATEAVKATDWKRYGLSQSGENTPSGPVILVVHMASVWVPFISESKEAIAPYPDIVKEMKLALQDAGRELSRYLSGKRKAGEQTRRLQIFERYSGEVAEAIAILVNEKIDGIKKNLDILIKERMKKGDFDDGDDKEDTQPVAETRERREDAD
;
A
#
# COMPACT_ATOMS: atom_id res chain seq x y z
N MET A 1 -20.81 16.45 34.31
CA MET A 1 -21.30 15.52 33.26
C MET A 1 -20.09 14.95 32.55
N VAL A 2 -19.93 13.63 32.60
CA VAL A 2 -18.86 12.91 31.87
C VAL A 2 -19.33 12.82 30.42
N LYS A 3 -18.61 13.46 29.50
CA LYS A 3 -18.92 13.41 28.06
C LYS A 3 -18.81 11.96 27.58
N THR A 4 -19.79 11.50 26.80
CA THR A 4 -19.79 10.13 26.26
C THR A 4 -18.72 9.98 25.17
N ALA A 5 -18.24 8.75 24.95
CA ALA A 5 -17.25 8.46 23.90
C ALA A 5 -17.76 8.84 22.49
N GLU A 6 -19.06 8.80 22.27
CA GLU A 6 -19.73 9.19 21.02
C GLU A 6 -19.75 10.72 20.83
N GLU A 7 -19.98 11.49 21.91
CA GLU A 7 -19.85 12.96 21.89
C GLU A 7 -18.41 13.40 21.64
N LEU A 8 -17.44 12.70 22.25
CA LEU A 8 -16.01 12.94 22.01
C LEU A 8 -15.59 12.55 20.59
N ALA A 9 -16.15 11.47 20.02
CA ALA A 9 -15.90 11.06 18.64
C ALA A 9 -16.51 12.03 17.62
N SER A 10 -17.71 12.58 17.87
CA SER A 10 -18.34 13.59 17.02
C SER A 10 -17.57 14.93 16.97
N GLN A 11 -16.72 15.19 17.95
CA GLN A 11 -15.84 16.38 18.02
C GLN A 11 -14.50 16.17 17.32
N GLN A 12 -14.17 14.94 16.90
CA GLN A 12 -12.97 14.68 16.11
C GLN A 12 -13.21 15.12 14.66
N LYS A 13 -12.68 16.28 14.31
CA LYS A 13 -12.59 16.74 12.92
C LYS A 13 -11.34 16.16 12.27
N GLU A 14 -11.49 15.77 11.01
CA GLU A 14 -10.38 15.41 10.15
C GLU A 14 -9.44 16.61 10.03
N ILE A 15 -8.17 16.40 10.37
CA ILE A 15 -7.14 17.44 10.25
C ILE A 15 -6.81 17.54 8.76
N SER A 16 -7.09 18.69 8.14
CA SER A 16 -6.74 18.92 6.73
C SER A 16 -5.22 18.74 6.51
N VAL A 17 -4.79 18.43 5.29
CA VAL A 17 -3.35 18.24 5.01
C VAL A 17 -2.55 19.51 5.32
N SER A 18 -3.14 20.70 5.09
CA SER A 18 -2.59 21.97 5.57
C SER A 18 -2.45 22.02 7.09
N GLU A 19 -3.48 21.64 7.84
CA GLU A 19 -3.48 21.69 9.29
C GLU A 19 -2.53 20.65 9.90
N PHE A 20 -2.40 19.48 9.27
CA PHE A 20 -1.39 18.48 9.59
C PHE A 20 0.00 19.03 9.33
N PHE A 21 0.22 19.64 8.16
CA PHE A 21 1.51 20.25 7.82
C PHE A 21 1.85 21.39 8.78
N GLU A 22 0.91 22.27 9.12
CA GLU A 22 1.12 23.37 10.08
C GLU A 22 1.44 22.88 11.48
N LYS A 23 0.73 21.87 11.98
CA LYS A 23 1.02 21.25 13.29
C LYS A 23 2.35 20.48 13.29
N ASN A 24 2.82 20.03 12.13
CA ASN A 24 3.99 19.15 12.00
C ASN A 24 5.14 19.76 11.18
N LYS A 25 5.22 21.09 11.01
CA LYS A 25 6.32 21.77 10.27
C LYS A 25 7.71 21.34 10.76
N HIS A 26 7.82 21.06 12.06
CA HIS A 26 9.05 20.57 12.70
C HIS A 26 9.48 19.18 12.25
N LEU A 27 8.54 18.26 11.96
CA LEU A 27 8.85 16.92 11.46
C LEU A 27 9.38 16.95 10.02
N LEU A 28 8.94 17.94 9.23
CA LEU A 28 9.29 18.10 7.82
C LEU A 28 10.45 19.09 7.59
N GLY A 29 11.03 19.66 8.66
CA GLY A 29 12.17 20.58 8.58
C GLY A 29 11.84 22.00 8.09
N PHE A 30 10.55 22.38 8.08
CA PHE A 30 10.06 23.70 7.67
C PHE A 30 9.64 24.58 8.87
N ASP A 31 10.10 24.25 10.07
CA ASP A 31 9.89 25.00 11.32
C ASP A 31 10.62 26.34 11.35
N ASN A 32 11.73 26.47 10.62
CA ASN A 32 12.62 27.63 10.65
C ASN A 32 12.88 28.16 9.23
N LEU A 33 12.71 29.47 9.02
CA LEU A 33 13.00 30.14 7.74
C LEU A 33 14.45 29.95 7.29
N ASN A 34 15.40 29.82 8.22
CA ASN A 34 16.81 29.55 7.89
C ASN A 34 17.01 28.13 7.34
N LYS A 35 16.12 27.19 7.65
CA LYS A 35 16.19 25.79 7.19
C LYS A 35 15.35 25.55 5.95
N ALA A 36 14.24 26.28 5.79
CA ALA A 36 13.28 26.05 4.72
C ALA A 36 13.89 26.09 3.32
N LEU A 37 14.74 27.08 3.04
CA LEU A 37 15.42 27.21 1.74
C LEU A 37 16.38 26.03 1.48
N LEU A 38 17.15 25.64 2.50
CA LEU A 38 18.04 24.50 2.42
C LEU A 38 17.27 23.19 2.22
N MET A 39 16.19 22.97 2.97
CA MET A 39 15.37 21.76 2.86
C MET A 39 14.75 21.62 1.46
N ALA A 40 14.27 22.73 0.87
CA ALA A 40 13.76 22.74 -0.49
C ALA A 40 14.82 22.33 -1.53
N VAL A 41 16.03 22.90 -1.43
CA VAL A 41 17.15 22.54 -2.33
C VAL A 41 17.59 21.10 -2.09
N LYS A 42 17.68 20.68 -0.82
CA LYS A 42 18.08 19.32 -0.43
C LYS A 42 17.16 18.28 -1.06
N GLU A 43 15.86 18.38 -0.82
CA GLU A 43 14.88 17.41 -1.35
C GLU A 43 14.86 17.40 -2.88
N ALA A 44 15.00 18.54 -3.54
CA ALA A 44 15.05 18.59 -4.99
C ALA A 44 16.33 17.94 -5.56
N VAL A 45 17.49 18.23 -4.97
CA VAL A 45 18.79 17.68 -5.40
C VAL A 45 18.89 16.19 -5.11
N ASP A 46 18.45 15.72 -3.93
CA ASP A 46 18.45 14.31 -3.56
C ASP A 46 17.61 13.48 -4.55
N ASN A 47 16.40 13.94 -4.87
CA ASN A 47 15.54 13.27 -5.85
C ASN A 47 16.15 13.27 -7.27
N SER A 48 16.86 14.34 -7.66
CA SER A 48 17.57 14.39 -8.94
C SER A 48 18.76 13.42 -9.00
N LEU A 49 19.51 13.27 -7.90
CA LEU A 49 20.61 12.29 -7.81
C LEU A 49 20.07 10.86 -7.91
N ASP A 50 19.05 10.54 -7.12
CA ASP A 50 18.41 9.22 -7.12
C ASP A 50 17.86 8.85 -8.52
N ALA A 51 17.16 9.79 -9.18
CA ALA A 51 16.59 9.56 -10.50
C ALA A 51 17.66 9.30 -11.57
N CYS A 52 18.80 9.98 -11.50
CA CYS A 52 19.93 9.76 -12.40
C CYS A 52 20.61 8.40 -12.13
N GLU A 53 20.81 8.04 -10.86
CA GLU A 53 21.39 6.75 -10.46
C GLU A 53 20.52 5.57 -10.89
N GLU A 54 19.21 5.61 -10.64
CA GLU A 54 18.25 4.57 -11.05
C GLU A 54 18.23 4.39 -12.58
N ALA A 55 18.41 5.47 -13.34
CA ALA A 55 18.46 5.44 -14.79
C ALA A 55 19.86 5.09 -15.36
N GLY A 56 20.88 4.95 -14.52
CA GLY A 56 22.27 4.72 -14.96
C GLY A 56 22.88 5.92 -15.69
N ILE A 57 22.42 7.14 -15.42
CA ILE A 57 22.88 8.39 -16.03
C ILE A 57 23.81 9.13 -15.06
N LEU A 58 24.96 9.61 -15.53
CA LEU A 58 25.84 10.45 -14.71
C LEU A 58 25.17 11.80 -14.42
N PRO A 59 24.95 12.19 -13.15
CA PRO A 59 24.17 13.36 -12.81
C PRO A 59 24.85 14.67 -13.22
N ASP A 60 24.14 15.49 -13.99
CA ASP A 60 24.46 16.90 -14.25
C ASP A 60 23.30 17.75 -13.70
N ILE A 61 23.51 18.37 -12.55
CA ILE A 61 22.49 19.11 -11.80
C ILE A 61 22.81 20.61 -11.83
N SER A 62 21.83 21.45 -12.13
CA SER A 62 21.93 22.90 -12.02
C SER A 62 20.96 23.42 -10.96
N VAL A 63 21.48 24.14 -9.97
CA VAL A 63 20.72 24.79 -8.90
C VAL A 63 20.86 26.30 -9.06
N LYS A 64 19.76 27.03 -9.12
CA LYS A 64 19.76 28.50 -9.23
C LYS A 64 18.83 29.07 -8.17
N ILE A 65 19.33 30.02 -7.38
CA ILE A 65 18.53 30.74 -6.38
C ILE A 65 18.58 32.22 -6.73
N LYS A 66 17.41 32.86 -6.79
CA LYS A 66 17.27 34.30 -7.00
C LYS A 66 16.48 34.93 -5.85
N SER A 67 16.95 36.05 -5.32
CA SER A 67 16.15 36.86 -4.39
C SER A 67 15.02 37.54 -5.16
N VAL A 68 13.79 37.36 -4.69
CA VAL A 68 12.61 38.07 -5.21
C VAL A 68 12.22 39.21 -4.28
N ASP A 69 12.36 38.98 -2.96
CA ASP A 69 12.10 39.94 -1.88
C ASP A 69 13.07 39.66 -0.70
N GLU A 70 12.98 40.40 0.42
CA GLU A 70 13.87 40.24 1.59
C GLU A 70 13.88 38.81 2.15
N ASP A 71 12.70 38.19 2.30
CA ASP A 71 12.52 36.82 2.83
C ASP A 71 11.90 35.87 1.79
N ARG A 72 11.99 36.18 0.49
CA ARG A 72 11.43 35.36 -0.61
C ARG A 72 12.47 35.04 -1.67
N PHE A 73 12.58 33.75 -1.98
CA PHE A 73 13.55 33.23 -2.93
C PHE A 73 12.87 32.35 -3.97
N ARG A 74 13.31 32.50 -5.21
CA ARG A 74 12.97 31.60 -6.31
C ARG A 74 14.09 30.59 -6.49
N VAL A 75 13.78 29.32 -6.26
CA VAL A 75 14.69 28.18 -6.41
C VAL A 75 14.34 27.46 -7.69
N SER A 76 15.33 27.22 -8.55
CA SER A 76 15.20 26.38 -9.74
C SER A 76 16.25 25.28 -9.70
N VAL A 77 15.82 24.03 -9.75
CA VAL A 77 16.68 22.84 -9.80
C VAL A 77 16.40 22.12 -11.11
N GLN A 78 17.44 21.79 -11.86
CA GLN A 78 17.36 21.08 -13.14
C GLN A 78 18.33 19.91 -13.15
N ASP A 79 17.89 18.76 -13.64
CA ASP A 79 18.72 17.57 -13.84
C ASP A 79 18.74 17.10 -15.30
N ASN A 80 19.58 16.09 -15.56
CA ASN A 80 19.69 15.39 -16.83
C ASN A 80 19.10 13.97 -16.80
N GLY A 81 18.23 13.67 -15.83
CA GLY A 81 17.69 12.34 -15.57
C GLY A 81 16.73 11.82 -16.65
N PRO A 82 15.96 10.76 -16.36
CA PRO A 82 15.06 10.14 -17.34
C PRO A 82 13.84 11.00 -17.70
N GLY A 83 13.51 12.03 -16.90
CA GLY A 83 12.28 12.80 -17.00
C GLY A 83 11.07 12.05 -16.41
N ILE A 84 9.97 12.77 -16.15
CA ILE A 84 8.67 12.20 -15.73
C ILE A 84 7.66 12.32 -16.86
N THR A 85 6.83 11.30 -17.08
CA THR A 85 5.79 11.33 -18.12
C THR A 85 4.70 12.34 -17.79
N LYS A 86 4.02 12.84 -18.83
CA LYS A 86 2.97 13.86 -18.73
C LYS A 86 1.94 13.55 -17.62
N GLU A 87 1.49 12.31 -17.55
CA GLU A 87 0.44 11.85 -16.63
C GLU A 87 0.93 11.77 -15.17
N GLN A 88 2.23 11.58 -14.97
CA GLN A 88 2.83 11.41 -13.66
C GLN A 88 3.27 12.73 -13.02
N ILE A 89 3.50 13.80 -13.81
CA ILE A 89 3.96 15.10 -13.30
C ILE A 89 2.99 15.67 -12.23
N PRO A 90 1.67 15.80 -12.47
CA PRO A 90 0.76 16.35 -11.47
C PRO A 90 0.74 15.51 -10.20
N ARG A 91 0.81 14.19 -10.31
CA ARG A 91 0.77 13.29 -9.16
C ARG A 91 2.08 13.33 -8.36
N ALA A 92 3.24 13.39 -9.05
CA ALA A 92 4.57 13.47 -8.43
C ALA A 92 4.73 14.70 -7.51
N PHE A 93 4.21 15.84 -7.95
CA PHE A 93 4.45 17.12 -7.27
C PHE A 93 3.23 17.65 -6.49
N GLY A 94 2.01 17.37 -6.95
CA GLY A 94 0.78 17.94 -6.38
C GLY A 94 -0.06 16.96 -5.56
N LYS A 95 0.46 15.78 -5.20
CA LYS A 95 -0.18 14.85 -4.26
C LYS A 95 0.79 14.49 -3.14
N LEU A 96 0.44 14.84 -1.90
CA LEU A 96 1.17 14.35 -0.74
C LEU A 96 0.93 12.85 -0.57
N LEU A 97 1.98 12.13 -0.19
CA LEU A 97 2.00 10.68 -0.17
C LEU A 97 1.96 10.07 -1.59
N TYR A 98 2.72 10.64 -2.52
CA TYR A 98 2.96 10.09 -3.85
C TYR A 98 4.47 10.09 -4.14
N GLY A 99 5.01 9.04 -4.75
CA GLY A 99 6.45 8.87 -4.94
C GLY A 99 6.79 7.75 -5.93
N SER A 100 8.04 7.69 -6.39
CA SER A 100 8.50 6.68 -7.38
C SER A 100 8.43 5.24 -6.86
N LYS A 101 8.53 5.05 -5.53
CA LYS A 101 8.29 3.78 -4.83
C LYS A 101 6.81 3.32 -4.87
N PHE A 102 5.92 4.08 -5.49
CA PHE A 102 4.48 3.80 -5.64
C PHE A 102 4.10 3.08 -6.94
N HIS A 103 5.04 2.47 -7.66
CA HIS A 103 4.71 1.55 -8.78
C HIS A 103 3.72 0.41 -8.39
N ARG A 104 3.42 0.24 -7.09
CA ARG A 104 2.39 -0.67 -6.56
C ARG A 104 0.93 -0.14 -6.56
N LEU A 105 0.66 1.11 -6.93
CA LEU A 105 -0.72 1.70 -6.95
C LEU A 105 -1.56 1.38 -8.20
N ARG A 106 -1.29 0.29 -8.93
CA ARG A 106 -1.97 -0.02 -10.21
C ARG A 106 -2.68 -1.37 -10.23
N GLN A 107 -3.10 -1.83 -9.06
CA GLN A 107 -3.87 -3.06 -8.91
C GLN A 107 -5.35 -2.73 -9.13
N SER A 108 -5.97 -3.19 -10.22
CA SER A 108 -7.38 -2.87 -10.50
C SER A 108 -8.12 -3.97 -11.26
N LEU A 109 -9.45 -3.99 -11.15
CA LEU A 109 -10.39 -4.88 -11.84
C LEU A 109 -10.99 -4.18 -13.07
N THR A 110 -11.54 -4.96 -14.02
CA THR A 110 -12.31 -4.39 -15.15
C THR A 110 -13.72 -3.96 -14.72
N GLU A 111 -14.32 -3.04 -15.48
CA GLU A 111 -15.61 -2.40 -15.16
C GLU A 111 -16.78 -3.37 -14.89
N ASP A 112 -16.77 -4.52 -15.56
CA ASP A 112 -17.85 -5.49 -15.56
C ASP A 112 -17.70 -6.58 -14.48
N GLU A 113 -16.58 -6.57 -13.75
CA GLU A 113 -16.36 -7.55 -12.69
C GLU A 113 -17.32 -7.32 -11.52
N PRO A 114 -18.05 -8.36 -11.08
CA PRO A 114 -19.02 -8.23 -10.01
C PRO A 114 -18.34 -8.22 -8.65
N ILE A 115 -18.83 -7.36 -7.76
CA ILE A 115 -18.44 -7.26 -6.35
C ILE A 115 -19.70 -7.34 -5.47
N LEU A 116 -19.57 -8.03 -4.33
CA LEU A 116 -20.65 -8.08 -3.33
C LEU A 116 -20.51 -6.87 -2.40
N VAL A 117 -21.53 -6.01 -2.36
CA VAL A 117 -21.51 -4.79 -1.56
C VAL A 117 -22.75 -4.73 -0.67
N GLN A 118 -22.54 -4.34 0.59
CA GLN A 118 -23.59 -3.92 1.51
C GLN A 118 -23.56 -2.40 1.62
N LYS A 119 -24.64 -1.72 1.23
CA LYS A 119 -24.78 -0.26 1.33
C LYS A 119 -26.10 0.07 1.99
N ASP A 120 -26.07 0.87 3.06
CA ASP A 120 -27.27 1.33 3.79
C ASP A 120 -28.22 0.17 4.17
N GLY A 121 -27.63 -0.95 4.62
CA GLY A 121 -28.35 -2.17 4.97
C GLY A 121 -28.80 -3.03 3.79
N LYS A 122 -28.63 -2.62 2.52
CA LYS A 122 -28.98 -3.43 1.35
C LYS A 122 -27.76 -4.16 0.80
N VAL A 123 -27.92 -5.46 0.51
CA VAL A 123 -26.86 -6.30 -0.04
C VAL A 123 -27.14 -6.56 -1.52
N SER A 124 -26.17 -6.27 -2.38
CA SER A 124 -26.33 -6.52 -3.81
C SER A 124 -25.00 -6.90 -4.46
N LEU A 125 -25.11 -7.71 -5.52
CA LEU A 125 -23.99 -8.08 -6.38
C LEU A 125 -24.02 -7.16 -7.61
N VAL A 126 -23.06 -6.24 -7.70
CA VAL A 126 -23.04 -5.18 -8.71
C VAL A 126 -21.70 -5.15 -9.46
N PRO A 127 -21.67 -4.77 -10.75
CA PRO A 127 -20.41 -4.49 -11.44
C PRO A 127 -19.66 -3.35 -10.74
N ILE A 128 -18.36 -3.54 -10.50
CA ILE A 128 -17.52 -2.56 -9.79
C ILE A 128 -17.50 -1.21 -10.50
N GLY A 129 -17.45 -1.19 -11.84
CA GLY A 129 -17.44 0.05 -12.61
C GLY A 129 -18.70 0.88 -12.35
N ARG A 130 -19.87 0.26 -12.50
CA ARG A 130 -21.16 0.93 -12.21
C ARG A 130 -21.26 1.40 -10.77
N PHE A 131 -20.71 0.65 -9.82
CA PHE A 131 -20.71 1.02 -8.41
C PHE A 131 -19.84 2.26 -8.16
N VAL A 132 -18.59 2.23 -8.61
CA VAL A 132 -17.60 3.30 -8.42
C VAL A 132 -17.98 4.57 -9.20
N ASP A 133 -18.40 4.44 -10.47
CA ASP A 133 -18.88 5.56 -11.29
C ASP A 133 -20.14 6.21 -10.73
N GLY A 134 -20.89 5.50 -9.87
CA GLY A 134 -22.02 6.09 -9.14
C GLY A 134 -21.60 7.14 -8.10
N PHE A 135 -20.33 7.16 -7.70
CA PHE A 135 -19.78 8.10 -6.72
C PHE A 135 -18.87 9.15 -7.34
N LEU A 136 -18.12 8.78 -8.40
CA LEU A 136 -17.13 9.65 -9.04
C LEU A 136 -17.77 10.59 -10.05
N GLY A 137 -17.40 11.87 -9.99
CA GLY A 137 -17.70 12.85 -11.03
C GLY A 137 -16.89 12.66 -12.31
N TRP A 138 -17.17 13.48 -13.32
CA TRP A 138 -16.33 13.58 -14.52
C TRP A 138 -14.92 14.04 -14.12
N GLY A 139 -13.89 13.26 -14.47
CA GLY A 139 -12.48 13.56 -14.19
C GLY A 139 -11.97 13.15 -12.79
N GLU A 140 -12.84 12.71 -11.88
CA GLU A 140 -12.47 12.26 -10.53
C GLU A 140 -11.95 10.80 -10.61
N GLU A 141 -10.75 10.53 -10.08
CA GLU A 141 -10.14 9.19 -10.06
C GLU A 141 -10.27 8.48 -8.72
N ILE A 142 -10.34 9.23 -7.62
CA ILE A 142 -10.47 8.68 -6.28
C ILE A 142 -11.49 9.49 -5.51
N LYS A 143 -12.26 8.81 -4.66
CA LYS A 143 -13.17 9.48 -3.75
C LYS A 143 -13.24 8.76 -2.43
N ASP A 144 -13.12 9.54 -1.36
CA ASP A 144 -13.35 9.06 -0.01
C ASP A 144 -14.84 8.79 0.21
N VAL A 145 -15.16 7.57 0.63
CA VAL A 145 -16.51 7.11 0.98
C VAL A 145 -16.58 6.57 2.40
N SER A 146 -15.58 6.86 3.24
CA SER A 146 -15.53 6.47 4.64
C SER A 146 -16.71 7.00 5.47
N ASN A 147 -17.33 8.11 5.07
CA ASN A 147 -18.54 8.63 5.71
C ASN A 147 -19.82 7.87 5.29
N GLN A 148 -19.73 6.94 4.34
CA GLN A 148 -20.86 6.13 3.91
C GLN A 148 -20.84 4.73 4.57
N HIS A 149 -22.02 4.15 4.78
CA HIS A 149 -22.18 2.82 5.33
C HIS A 149 -22.01 1.75 4.24
N ILE A 150 -20.83 1.70 3.64
CA ILE A 150 -20.46 0.76 2.57
C ILE A 150 -19.53 -0.31 3.14
N PHE A 151 -19.91 -1.57 2.98
CA PHE A 151 -19.14 -2.72 3.42
C PHE A 151 -18.97 -3.76 2.31
N VAL A 152 -17.80 -4.39 2.27
CA VAL A 152 -17.46 -5.49 1.36
C VAL A 152 -16.88 -6.66 2.16
N PRO A 153 -17.04 -7.91 1.68
CA PRO A 153 -16.41 -9.05 2.31
C PRO A 153 -14.89 -9.00 2.09
N ALA A 154 -14.14 -9.01 3.18
CA ALA A 154 -12.69 -9.11 3.19
C ALA A 154 -12.26 -10.14 4.25
N PHE A 155 -11.16 -10.86 4.00
CA PHE A 155 -10.64 -11.82 4.97
C PHE A 155 -9.45 -11.24 5.72
N ASP A 156 -9.35 -11.56 7.00
CA ASP A 156 -8.16 -11.24 7.79
C ASP A 156 -7.04 -12.23 7.42
N LYS A 157 -5.88 -11.70 7.00
CA LYS A 157 -4.74 -12.51 6.52
C LYS A 157 -4.19 -13.48 7.59
N LYS A 158 -4.42 -13.21 8.88
CA LYS A 158 -4.00 -14.06 10.01
C LYS A 158 -5.06 -15.11 10.36
N THR A 159 -6.30 -14.67 10.59
CA THR A 159 -7.38 -15.59 11.03
C THR A 159 -7.96 -16.39 9.87
N LYS A 160 -7.82 -15.89 8.64
CA LYS A 160 -8.37 -16.46 7.40
C LYS A 160 -9.90 -16.57 7.44
N MET A 161 -10.52 -15.75 8.30
CA MET A 161 -11.96 -15.60 8.42
C MET A 161 -12.41 -14.40 7.61
N TYR A 162 -13.54 -14.54 6.92
CA TYR A 162 -14.13 -13.40 6.24
C TYR A 162 -14.99 -12.58 7.22
N ALA A 163 -14.98 -11.27 7.04
CA ALA A 163 -15.87 -10.34 7.73
C ALA A 163 -16.31 -9.23 6.77
N MET A 164 -17.45 -8.60 7.07
CA MET A 164 -17.85 -7.38 6.37
C MET A 164 -16.99 -6.22 6.86
N LYS A 165 -16.22 -5.61 5.95
CA LYS A 165 -15.28 -4.52 6.24
C LYS A 165 -15.66 -3.27 5.49
N LYS A 166 -15.48 -2.13 6.16
CA LYS A 166 -15.88 -0.82 5.65
C LYS A 166 -14.94 -0.38 4.52
N VAL A 167 -15.50 0.14 3.44
CA VAL A 167 -14.73 0.72 2.33
C VAL A 167 -14.37 2.16 2.69
N SER A 168 -13.09 2.53 2.58
CA SER A 168 -12.66 3.91 2.81
C SER A 168 -12.69 4.73 1.52
N SER A 169 -12.34 4.15 0.39
CA SER A 169 -12.22 4.91 -0.86
C SER A 169 -12.61 4.05 -2.07
N VAL A 170 -13.19 4.71 -3.07
CA VAL A 170 -13.46 4.12 -4.39
C VAL A 170 -12.50 4.72 -5.42
N ILE A 171 -12.06 3.91 -6.38
CA ILE A 171 -10.95 4.25 -7.26
C ILE A 171 -11.30 3.88 -8.70
N ARG A 172 -11.05 4.79 -9.64
CA ARG A 172 -11.11 4.60 -11.09
C ARG A 172 -9.84 5.14 -11.73
N HIS A 173 -9.24 4.34 -12.60
CA HIS A 173 -8.06 4.73 -13.38
C HIS A 173 -8.29 4.47 -14.85
N LYS A 174 -7.66 5.28 -15.71
CA LYS A 174 -7.56 4.94 -17.12
C LYS A 174 -6.63 3.73 -17.29
N ARG A 175 -7.00 2.81 -18.16
CA ARG A 175 -6.22 1.60 -18.41
C ARG A 175 -4.89 1.94 -19.09
N GLU A 176 -3.78 1.62 -18.44
CA GLU A 176 -2.42 1.75 -18.99
C GLU A 176 -1.72 0.39 -19.22
N HIS A 177 -2.22 -0.67 -18.60
CA HIS A 177 -1.61 -2.01 -18.63
C HIS A 177 -2.53 -3.06 -19.26
N GLU A 178 -1.94 -4.20 -19.59
CA GLU A 178 -2.63 -5.38 -20.05
C GLU A 178 -3.62 -5.90 -18.99
N ILE A 179 -4.73 -6.49 -19.47
CA ILE A 179 -5.70 -7.16 -18.61
C ILE A 179 -5.43 -8.66 -18.69
N VAL A 180 -5.31 -9.31 -17.54
CA VAL A 180 -5.22 -10.75 -17.42
C VAL A 180 -6.56 -11.28 -16.93
N LYS A 181 -7.17 -12.18 -17.71
CA LYS A 181 -8.31 -12.97 -17.29
C LYS A 181 -7.81 -14.29 -16.72
N VAL A 182 -7.99 -14.48 -15.41
CA VAL A 182 -7.65 -15.70 -14.69
C VAL A 182 -8.89 -16.57 -14.58
N THR A 183 -8.81 -17.81 -15.07
CA THR A 183 -9.87 -18.83 -14.94
C THR A 183 -9.41 -19.91 -13.99
N LEU A 184 -10.13 -20.13 -12.90
CA LEU A 184 -9.83 -21.11 -11.86
C LEU A 184 -10.59 -22.43 -12.08
N ALA A 185 -10.20 -23.47 -11.34
CA ALA A 185 -10.97 -24.68 -11.14
C ALA A 185 -12.37 -24.30 -10.62
N THR A 186 -13.41 -25.07 -10.96
CA THR A 186 -14.84 -24.70 -10.82
C THR A 186 -15.35 -23.60 -11.78
N ASN A 187 -14.53 -23.19 -12.76
CA ASN A 187 -14.84 -22.18 -13.78
C ASN A 187 -15.15 -20.77 -13.20
N ARG A 188 -14.61 -20.45 -12.02
CA ARG A 188 -14.58 -19.07 -11.53
C ARG A 188 -13.63 -18.25 -12.39
N THR A 189 -13.97 -16.99 -12.62
CA THR A 189 -13.14 -16.11 -13.44
C THR A 189 -13.02 -14.73 -12.84
N ILE A 190 -11.85 -14.12 -13.00
CA ILE A 190 -11.63 -12.72 -12.68
C ILE A 190 -10.74 -12.05 -13.73
N LYS A 191 -11.07 -10.82 -14.12
CA LYS A 191 -10.25 -9.97 -14.98
C LYS A 191 -9.66 -8.81 -14.19
N VAL A 192 -8.35 -8.74 -14.19
CA VAL A 192 -7.57 -7.75 -13.46
C VAL A 192 -6.43 -7.21 -14.31
N THR A 193 -5.84 -6.08 -13.93
CA THR A 193 -4.60 -5.60 -14.52
C THR A 193 -3.46 -6.59 -14.29
N GLY A 194 -2.48 -6.68 -15.20
CA GLY A 194 -1.38 -7.65 -15.10
C GLY A 194 -0.59 -7.58 -13.79
N CYS A 195 -0.44 -6.38 -13.22
CA CYS A 195 0.23 -6.13 -11.93
C CYS A 195 -0.70 -6.25 -10.70
N HIS A 196 -1.98 -6.55 -10.87
CA HIS A 196 -2.90 -6.77 -9.75
C HIS A 196 -2.50 -8.04 -8.99
N SER A 197 -2.36 -7.93 -7.66
CA SER A 197 -2.02 -9.07 -6.81
C SER A 197 -3.27 -9.83 -6.41
N LEU A 198 -3.27 -11.13 -6.70
CA LEU A 198 -4.18 -12.11 -6.10
C LEU A 198 -3.48 -12.80 -4.93
N PHE A 199 -4.22 -13.54 -4.13
CA PHE A 199 -3.64 -14.26 -3.00
C PHE A 199 -3.44 -15.74 -3.31
N THR A 200 -2.36 -16.32 -2.82
CA THR A 200 -2.10 -17.76 -2.75
C THR A 200 -1.75 -18.12 -1.31
N LEU A 201 -1.64 -19.42 -1.01
CA LEU A 201 -1.01 -19.86 0.23
C LEU A 201 0.41 -20.29 -0.09
N ASP A 202 1.35 -19.83 0.74
CA ASP A 202 2.62 -20.53 0.80
C ASP A 202 2.40 -21.94 1.35
N TRP A 203 3.44 -22.74 1.28
CA TRP A 203 3.33 -24.12 1.66
C TRP A 203 3.12 -24.27 3.20
N ASP A 204 3.49 -23.26 4.01
CA ASP A 204 3.24 -23.17 5.47
C ASP A 204 1.77 -22.85 5.79
N GLY A 205 1.01 -22.45 4.76
CA GLY A 205 -0.38 -22.04 4.87
C GLY A 205 -0.56 -20.57 5.20
N ASN A 206 0.48 -19.72 5.07
CA ASN A 206 0.34 -18.27 5.20
C ASN A 206 -0.08 -17.65 3.86
N VAL A 207 -0.77 -16.52 3.96
CA VAL A 207 -1.31 -15.81 2.79
C VAL A 207 -0.19 -15.03 2.11
N LYS A 208 0.07 -15.37 0.84
CA LYS A 208 1.07 -14.73 -0.02
C LYS A 208 0.39 -14.00 -1.17
N GLU A 209 0.92 -12.84 -1.55
CA GLU A 209 0.47 -12.05 -2.71
C GLU A 209 1.23 -12.52 -3.97
N VAL A 210 0.52 -12.70 -5.09
CA VAL A 210 1.06 -13.12 -6.40
C VAL A 210 0.44 -12.26 -7.50
N GLU A 211 1.25 -11.70 -8.38
CA GLU A 211 0.75 -10.87 -9.48
C GLU A 211 0.04 -11.69 -10.56
N ALA A 212 -1.04 -11.14 -11.12
CA ALA A 212 -1.85 -11.84 -12.11
C ALA A 212 -1.08 -12.27 -13.36
N ARG A 213 -0.08 -11.47 -13.81
CA ARG A 213 0.78 -11.80 -14.95
C ARG A 213 1.75 -12.96 -14.69
N GLU A 214 2.05 -13.25 -13.43
CA GLU A 214 2.97 -14.32 -13.05
C GLU A 214 2.24 -15.67 -12.89
N LEU A 215 0.90 -15.64 -12.79
CA LEU A 215 0.09 -16.85 -12.64
C LEU A 215 0.15 -17.73 -13.89
N LYS A 216 0.55 -18.98 -13.67
CA LYS A 216 0.58 -20.03 -14.68
C LYS A 216 -0.57 -21.01 -14.44
N PRO A 217 -1.00 -21.75 -15.48
CA PRO A 217 -1.82 -22.94 -15.27
C PRO A 217 -1.17 -23.81 -14.20
N ASP A 218 -1.99 -24.35 -13.32
CA ASP A 218 -1.63 -25.19 -12.18
C ASP A 218 -1.22 -24.48 -10.88
N ASP A 219 -1.04 -23.15 -10.88
CA ASP A 219 -0.87 -22.37 -9.65
C ASP A 219 -2.15 -22.35 -8.82
N PHE A 220 -2.08 -22.00 -7.54
CA PHE A 220 -3.25 -21.93 -6.66
C PHE A 220 -3.58 -20.49 -6.28
N VAL A 221 -4.86 -20.15 -6.27
CA VAL A 221 -5.37 -18.84 -5.84
C VAL A 221 -6.39 -19.04 -4.72
N ILE A 222 -6.33 -18.16 -3.72
CA ILE A 222 -7.28 -18.11 -2.61
C ILE A 222 -8.63 -17.60 -3.11
N VAL A 223 -9.66 -18.34 -2.74
CA VAL A 223 -11.05 -17.95 -2.90
C VAL A 223 -11.79 -18.16 -1.57
N PRO A 224 -12.90 -17.45 -1.34
CA PRO A 224 -13.78 -17.75 -0.22
C PRO A 224 -14.32 -19.20 -0.32
N SER A 225 -14.22 -19.96 0.77
CA SER A 225 -14.95 -21.21 0.99
C SER A 225 -16.33 -20.96 1.59
N LYS A 226 -16.46 -19.90 2.42
CA LYS A 226 -17.69 -19.38 2.98
C LYS A 226 -17.61 -17.84 3.00
N LEU A 227 -18.72 -17.16 2.70
CA LEU A 227 -18.84 -15.71 2.88
C LEU A 227 -19.40 -15.37 4.27
N PRO A 228 -19.09 -14.17 4.81
CA PRO A 228 -19.51 -13.81 6.16
C PRO A 228 -21.03 -13.69 6.25
N GLU A 229 -21.56 -13.99 7.44
CA GLU A 229 -22.98 -13.75 7.71
C GLU A 229 -23.24 -12.25 7.79
N ILE A 230 -24.33 -11.83 7.16
CA ILE A 230 -24.77 -10.43 7.10
C ILE A 230 -26.02 -10.33 7.98
N ASP A 231 -26.16 -9.22 8.71
CA ASP A 231 -27.30 -8.96 9.62
C ASP A 231 -28.62 -9.45 9.04
N ALA A 232 -29.08 -10.56 9.62
CA ALA A 232 -30.18 -11.32 9.07
C ALA A 232 -31.50 -10.62 9.32
N ILE A 233 -32.31 -10.48 8.28
CA ILE A 233 -33.67 -9.94 8.39
C ILE A 233 -34.68 -11.07 8.31
N ARG A 234 -35.70 -11.04 9.16
CA ARG A 234 -36.83 -11.96 9.07
C ARG A 234 -38.03 -11.34 8.38
N ASN A 235 -38.06 -10.03 8.24
CA ASN A 235 -39.20 -9.29 7.71
C ASN A 235 -38.73 -8.29 6.66
N ILE A 236 -39.57 -8.01 5.67
CA ILE A 236 -39.36 -6.95 4.68
C ILE A 236 -40.56 -6.00 4.65
N ASN A 237 -40.29 -4.70 4.62
CA ASN A 237 -41.32 -3.69 4.38
C ASN A 237 -41.48 -3.50 2.86
N ILE A 238 -42.64 -3.83 2.33
CA ILE A 238 -42.93 -3.77 0.90
C ILE A 238 -42.88 -2.34 0.36
N LEU A 239 -43.15 -1.34 1.20
CA LEU A 239 -43.14 0.08 0.83
C LEU A 239 -41.74 0.60 0.49
N ASP A 240 -40.68 -0.14 0.83
CA ASP A 240 -39.31 0.18 0.42
C ASP A 240 -39.03 -0.15 -1.05
N TYR A 241 -39.90 -0.96 -1.65
CA TYR A 241 -39.76 -1.44 -3.03
C TYR A 241 -40.76 -0.79 -4.01
N ILE A 242 -41.66 0.06 -3.51
CA ILE A 242 -42.72 0.72 -4.30
C ILE A 242 -42.49 2.23 -4.35
N GLY A 243 -42.49 2.80 -5.56
CA GLY A 243 -42.49 4.24 -5.78
C GLY A 243 -43.82 4.75 -6.34
N GLU A 244 -44.03 6.07 -6.32
CA GLU A 244 -45.26 6.71 -6.83
C GLU A 244 -45.55 6.36 -8.30
N GLN A 245 -44.50 6.16 -9.12
CA GLN A 245 -44.64 5.83 -10.54
C GLN A 245 -45.19 4.42 -10.77
N ASP A 246 -44.90 3.47 -9.87
CA ASP A 246 -45.36 2.08 -9.97
C ASP A 246 -46.86 1.96 -9.72
N ILE A 247 -47.37 2.82 -8.85
CA ILE A 247 -48.77 2.84 -8.40
C ILE A 247 -49.63 3.87 -9.15
N ALA A 248 -49.05 4.74 -9.99
CA ALA A 248 -49.77 5.82 -10.67
C ALA A 248 -50.98 5.35 -11.52
N LYS A 249 -50.98 4.09 -11.98
CA LYS A 249 -52.03 3.50 -12.83
C LYS A 249 -53.05 2.64 -12.07
N ASN A 250 -52.84 2.38 -10.77
CA ASN A 250 -53.62 1.46 -9.96
C ASN A 250 -54.01 2.11 -8.62
N TRP A 251 -55.21 1.85 -8.12
CA TRP A 251 -55.67 2.42 -6.84
C TRP A 251 -55.37 1.45 -5.70
N PHE A 252 -54.38 1.80 -4.88
CA PHE A 252 -54.00 1.07 -3.67
C PHE A 252 -54.26 1.95 -2.45
N TYR A 253 -54.75 1.33 -1.39
CA TYR A 253 -55.09 1.97 -0.12
C TYR A 253 -54.42 1.21 1.01
N VAL A 254 -53.98 1.90 2.05
CA VAL A 254 -53.46 1.30 3.28
C VAL A 254 -54.56 1.41 4.32
N TYR A 255 -55.07 0.26 4.77
CA TYR A 255 -56.11 0.12 5.79
C TYR A 255 -55.50 -0.25 7.13
N ASP A 256 -56.32 -0.17 8.18
CA ASP A 256 -55.98 -0.51 9.56
C ASP A 256 -54.97 0.48 10.18
N ILE A 257 -54.98 1.73 9.71
CA ILE A 257 -54.14 2.83 10.22
C ILE A 257 -54.76 3.38 11.51
N ASP A 258 -53.93 3.64 12.53
CA ASP A 258 -54.38 4.28 13.77
C ASP A 258 -55.06 5.64 13.49
N LYS A 259 -56.27 5.80 14.05
CA LYS A 259 -57.07 7.02 13.96
C LYS A 259 -56.30 8.25 14.44
N THR A 260 -55.40 8.12 15.41
CA THR A 260 -54.59 9.23 15.94
C THR A 260 -53.71 9.87 14.85
N ILE A 261 -53.13 9.05 13.97
CA ILE A 261 -52.28 9.49 12.86
C ILE A 261 -53.12 10.25 11.83
N ILE A 262 -54.29 9.71 11.48
CA ILE A 262 -55.21 10.34 10.52
C ILE A 262 -55.72 11.67 11.10
N GLN A 263 -55.98 11.74 12.41
CA GLN A 263 -56.38 12.97 13.10
C GLN A 263 -55.26 14.02 13.12
N HIS A 264 -54.01 13.61 13.32
CA HIS A 264 -52.85 14.51 13.21
C HIS A 264 -52.74 15.09 11.80
N ILE A 265 -52.91 14.25 10.77
CA ILE A 265 -52.93 14.70 9.37
C ILE A 265 -54.07 15.71 9.16
N LYS A 266 -55.27 15.47 9.69
CA LYS A 266 -56.42 16.40 9.62
C LYS A 266 -56.08 17.77 10.19
N ASN A 267 -55.42 17.80 11.36
CA ASN A 267 -55.07 19.04 12.05
C ASN A 267 -53.96 19.83 11.33
N SER A 268 -53.13 19.15 10.54
CA SER A 268 -52.02 19.74 9.78
C SER A 268 -52.36 20.13 8.33
N ALA A 269 -53.54 19.72 7.84
CA ALA A 269 -53.97 19.89 6.44
C ALA A 269 -54.93 21.09 6.27
N GLU A 270 -54.88 21.75 5.11
CA GLU A 270 -55.83 22.81 4.74
C GLU A 270 -57.06 22.14 4.08
N ILE A 271 -58.21 22.11 4.77
CA ILE A 271 -59.41 21.41 4.27
C ILE A 271 -60.11 22.27 3.20
N ILE A 272 -60.40 21.69 2.03
CA ILE A 272 -61.05 22.39 0.91
C ILE A 272 -62.43 21.80 0.61
N HIS A 273 -63.44 22.66 0.41
CA HIS A 273 -64.83 22.24 0.15
C HIS A 273 -65.20 22.08 -1.34
N LYS A 274 -64.40 22.54 -2.31
CA LYS A 274 -64.69 22.40 -3.75
C LYS A 274 -63.43 22.28 -4.62
N LYS A 275 -63.44 21.31 -5.55
CA LYS A 275 -62.29 21.00 -6.41
C LYS A 275 -62.26 21.86 -7.69
N THR A 276 -61.10 22.44 -8.02
CA THR A 276 -60.87 23.22 -9.26
C THR A 276 -60.13 22.46 -10.36
N ASP A 277 -59.58 21.27 -10.08
CA ASP A 277 -58.79 20.45 -11.02
C ASP A 277 -59.56 19.19 -11.50
N LYS A 278 -59.29 18.74 -12.73
CA LYS A 278 -59.91 17.56 -13.39
C LYS A 278 -59.32 16.21 -12.93
N SER A 279 -58.35 16.18 -12.01
CA SER A 279 -57.76 14.92 -11.53
C SER A 279 -58.79 14.03 -10.81
N ARG A 280 -58.57 12.71 -10.77
CA ARG A 280 -59.44 11.77 -10.02
C ARG A 280 -59.10 11.64 -8.53
N ARG A 281 -58.00 12.25 -8.06
CA ARG A 281 -57.52 12.14 -6.68
C ARG A 281 -58.32 13.03 -5.72
N TYR A 282 -58.55 12.58 -4.50
CA TYR A 282 -59.34 13.28 -3.47
C TYR A 282 -58.53 14.24 -2.59
N TYR A 283 -57.26 14.49 -2.95
CA TYR A 283 -56.35 15.41 -2.27
C TYR A 283 -55.47 16.12 -3.32
N ARG A 284 -55.02 17.34 -3.00
CA ARG A 284 -54.11 18.18 -3.79
C ARG A 284 -52.95 18.62 -2.90
N ILE A 285 -51.76 18.77 -3.48
CA ILE A 285 -50.57 19.25 -2.78
C ILE A 285 -50.02 20.40 -3.61
N LYS A 286 -50.01 21.63 -3.07
CA LYS A 286 -49.65 22.85 -3.84
C LYS A 286 -48.16 22.88 -4.26
N THR A 287 -47.23 22.31 -3.48
CA THR A 287 -45.78 22.19 -3.76
C THR A 287 -45.16 21.03 -2.95
N LYS A 288 -43.89 20.64 -3.19
CA LYS A 288 -43.20 19.55 -2.46
C LYS A 288 -43.22 19.69 -0.91
N THR A 289 -43.40 20.92 -0.41
CA THR A 289 -43.48 21.29 1.02
C THR A 289 -44.70 22.17 1.34
N GLY A 290 -45.64 22.32 0.41
CA GLY A 290 -46.82 23.17 0.59
C GLY A 290 -47.93 22.49 1.38
N PRO A 291 -48.95 23.25 1.84
CA PRO A 291 -50.07 22.70 2.59
C PRO A 291 -50.80 21.60 1.80
N LEU A 292 -51.17 20.54 2.52
CA LEU A 292 -51.91 19.40 2.00
C LEU A 292 -53.38 19.78 1.95
N ASP A 293 -53.95 19.86 0.74
CA ASP A 293 -55.36 20.13 0.52
C ASP A 293 -56.12 18.79 0.47
N ILE A 294 -57.01 18.49 1.41
CA ILE A 294 -57.88 17.30 1.37
C ILE A 294 -59.34 17.73 1.27
N LEU A 295 -60.13 17.04 0.44
CA LEU A 295 -61.57 17.27 0.37
C LEU A 295 -62.24 16.83 1.68
N ASP A 296 -63.12 17.66 2.24
CA ASP A 296 -63.74 17.42 3.56
C ASP A 296 -64.45 16.05 3.66
N ASP A 297 -65.30 15.73 2.67
CA ASP A 297 -66.00 14.43 2.59
C ASP A 297 -65.05 13.21 2.51
N SER A 298 -63.87 13.40 1.91
CA SER A 298 -62.88 12.33 1.79
C SER A 298 -62.07 12.16 3.07
N MET A 299 -61.78 13.27 3.77
CA MET A 299 -61.09 13.22 5.06
C MET A 299 -61.94 12.56 6.14
N GLN A 300 -63.24 12.83 6.13
CA GLN A 300 -64.18 12.17 7.03
C GLN A 300 -64.24 10.65 6.76
N GLN A 301 -64.26 10.24 5.49
CA GLN A 301 -64.19 8.82 5.14
C GLN A 301 -62.88 8.14 5.57
N TYR A 302 -61.73 8.82 5.46
CA TYR A 302 -60.45 8.29 5.93
C TYR A 302 -60.43 8.04 7.44
N LEU A 303 -61.02 8.96 8.22
CA LEU A 303 -61.17 8.81 9.67
C LEU A 303 -62.14 7.70 10.06
N ASP A 304 -63.31 7.66 9.42
CA ASP A 304 -64.37 6.71 9.76
C ASP A 304 -63.95 5.27 9.43
N LYS A 305 -63.28 5.07 8.28
CA LYS A 305 -62.89 3.76 7.77
C LYS A 305 -61.40 3.41 7.98
N CYS A 306 -60.64 4.28 8.66
CA CYS A 306 -59.24 4.06 9.05
C CYS A 306 -58.32 3.64 7.88
N PHE A 307 -58.36 4.40 6.78
CA PHE A 307 -57.51 4.13 5.61
C PHE A 307 -56.96 5.40 4.97
N LEU A 308 -55.81 5.28 4.31
CA LEU A 308 -55.22 6.34 3.48
C LEU A 308 -54.85 5.81 2.09
N PRO A 309 -54.92 6.63 1.03
CA PRO A 309 -54.38 6.26 -0.27
C PRO A 309 -52.87 5.98 -0.19
N LEU A 310 -52.39 4.87 -0.76
CA LEU A 310 -50.98 4.51 -0.73
C LEU A 310 -50.04 5.61 -1.28
N PRO A 311 -50.37 6.35 -2.36
CA PRO A 311 -49.50 7.45 -2.80
C PRO A 311 -49.40 8.60 -1.78
N LEU A 312 -50.43 8.78 -0.94
CA LEU A 312 -50.38 9.77 0.15
C LEU A 312 -49.46 9.29 1.28
N VAL A 313 -49.55 8.00 1.65
CA VAL A 313 -48.67 7.36 2.65
C VAL A 313 -47.19 7.46 2.25
N LEU A 314 -46.86 7.13 0.99
CA LEU A 314 -45.48 7.23 0.48
C LEU A 314 -44.95 8.67 0.49
N LYS A 315 -45.81 9.64 0.18
CA LYS A 315 -45.42 11.05 0.08
C LYS A 315 -45.27 11.74 1.44
N LEU A 316 -46.06 11.32 2.43
CA LEU A 316 -45.95 11.78 3.82
C LEU A 316 -44.82 11.08 4.59
N GLY A 317 -44.16 10.08 4.00
CA GLY A 317 -43.05 9.37 4.65
C GLY A 317 -43.49 8.43 5.79
N LEU A 318 -44.76 8.02 5.83
CA LEU A 318 -45.33 7.25 6.94
C LEU A 318 -45.01 5.75 6.91
N LYS A 319 -43.93 5.34 6.23
CA LYS A 319 -43.64 3.93 5.93
C LYS A 319 -43.44 3.06 7.18
N GLU A 320 -42.77 3.59 8.19
CA GLU A 320 -42.47 2.92 9.46
C GLU A 320 -43.70 2.86 10.36
N VAL A 321 -44.61 3.84 10.23
CA VAL A 321 -45.80 3.95 11.09
C VAL A 321 -46.91 2.99 10.66
N VAL A 322 -46.90 2.56 9.39
CA VAL A 322 -47.93 1.67 8.81
C VAL A 322 -47.47 0.22 8.67
N GLU A 323 -46.47 -0.22 9.44
CA GLU A 323 -45.90 -1.57 9.32
C GLU A 323 -46.93 -2.68 9.61
N ASP A 324 -47.80 -2.46 10.61
CA ASP A 324 -48.86 -3.40 11.00
C ASP A 324 -50.12 -3.31 10.11
N CYS A 325 -50.11 -2.43 9.10
CA CYS A 325 -51.24 -2.19 8.23
C CYS A 325 -51.30 -3.16 7.04
N VAL A 326 -52.41 -3.11 6.29
CA VAL A 326 -52.58 -3.88 5.05
C VAL A 326 -52.86 -3.00 3.85
N ILE A 327 -52.24 -3.35 2.73
CA ILE A 327 -52.49 -2.75 1.41
C ILE A 327 -53.68 -3.45 0.77
N VAL A 328 -54.71 -2.67 0.45
CA VAL A 328 -55.94 -3.13 -0.17
C VAL A 328 -56.04 -2.61 -1.60
N SER A 329 -56.44 -3.50 -2.51
CA SER A 329 -56.80 -3.16 -3.89
C SER A 329 -58.17 -3.71 -4.24
N TYR A 330 -58.87 -2.99 -5.12
CA TYR A 330 -60.20 -3.37 -5.61
C TYR A 330 -60.15 -3.60 -7.12
N LEU A 331 -60.57 -4.78 -7.56
CA LEU A 331 -60.65 -5.13 -8.97
C LEU A 331 -61.99 -5.81 -9.27
N HIS A 332 -62.83 -5.20 -10.10
CA HIS A 332 -64.19 -5.68 -10.45
C HIS A 332 -65.04 -6.04 -9.21
N GLY A 333 -64.94 -5.27 -8.13
CA GLY A 333 -65.67 -5.49 -6.88
C GLY A 333 -65.02 -6.52 -5.93
N ILE A 334 -63.95 -7.19 -6.35
CA ILE A 334 -63.22 -8.15 -5.51
C ILE A 334 -62.08 -7.43 -4.77
N GLN A 335 -62.05 -7.61 -3.45
CA GLN A 335 -61.02 -7.05 -2.57
C GLN A 335 -59.84 -8.03 -2.45
N SER A 336 -58.62 -7.54 -2.62
CA SER A 336 -57.39 -8.26 -2.27
C SER A 336 -56.66 -7.46 -1.19
N ARG A 337 -56.32 -8.14 -0.09
CA ARG A 337 -55.59 -7.58 1.05
C ARG A 337 -54.19 -8.18 1.06
N PHE A 338 -53.17 -7.33 1.17
CA PHE A 338 -51.77 -7.71 1.15
C PHE A 338 -51.05 -7.02 2.31
N PRO A 339 -50.34 -7.74 3.20
CA PRO A 339 -49.70 -7.12 4.36
C PRO A 339 -48.62 -6.12 3.93
N VAL A 340 -48.36 -5.07 4.72
CA VAL A 340 -47.28 -4.11 4.45
C VAL A 340 -45.90 -4.73 4.74
N VAL A 341 -45.81 -5.52 5.81
CA VAL A 341 -44.61 -6.27 6.17
C VAL A 341 -44.80 -7.75 5.84
N LEU A 342 -43.85 -8.35 5.13
CA LEU A 342 -43.82 -9.79 4.85
C LEU A 342 -42.74 -10.48 5.66
N GLU A 343 -43.12 -11.56 6.33
CA GLU A 343 -42.17 -12.49 6.94
C GLU A 343 -41.50 -13.36 5.87
N LEU A 344 -40.17 -13.50 5.96
CA LEU A 344 -39.36 -14.43 5.19
C LEU A 344 -39.56 -15.85 5.72
N SER A 345 -40.76 -16.38 5.52
CA SER A 345 -41.14 -17.75 5.85
C SER A 345 -40.62 -18.75 4.83
N GLU A 346 -40.57 -20.03 5.21
CA GLU A 346 -40.29 -21.14 4.29
C GLU A 346 -41.17 -21.06 3.03
N SER A 347 -42.49 -20.93 3.19
CA SER A 347 -43.45 -20.89 2.08
C SER A 347 -43.17 -19.72 1.14
N PHE A 348 -42.83 -18.55 1.66
CA PHE A 348 -42.50 -17.38 0.83
C PHE A 348 -41.19 -17.56 0.07
N MET A 349 -40.17 -18.11 0.72
CA MET A 349 -38.88 -18.38 0.07
C MET A 349 -38.99 -19.45 -1.02
N ARG A 350 -39.77 -20.51 -0.77
CA ARG A 350 -40.08 -21.53 -1.78
C ARG A 350 -40.85 -20.94 -2.95
N PHE A 351 -41.85 -20.10 -2.68
CA PHE A 351 -42.60 -19.38 -3.70
C PHE A 351 -41.70 -18.54 -4.61
N LEU A 352 -40.76 -17.77 -4.02
CA LEU A 352 -39.80 -16.98 -4.78
C LEU A 352 -38.84 -17.85 -5.60
N GLY A 353 -38.35 -18.97 -5.04
CA GLY A 353 -37.46 -19.90 -5.73
C GLY A 353 -38.13 -20.54 -6.95
N LEU A 354 -39.35 -21.05 -6.79
CA LEU A 354 -40.17 -21.59 -7.88
C LEU A 354 -40.57 -20.50 -8.89
N PHE A 355 -40.76 -19.24 -8.46
CA PHE A 355 -41.05 -18.15 -9.39
C PHE A 355 -39.83 -17.85 -10.27
N VAL A 356 -38.63 -17.84 -9.69
CA VAL A 356 -37.40 -17.67 -10.45
C VAL A 356 -37.16 -18.85 -11.40
N ALA A 357 -37.57 -20.07 -11.06
CA ALA A 357 -37.50 -21.23 -11.96
C ALA A 357 -38.62 -21.22 -13.05
N GLU A 358 -39.86 -21.43 -12.64
CA GLU A 358 -41.00 -21.73 -13.52
C GLU A 358 -41.99 -20.55 -13.69
N GLY A 359 -41.70 -19.43 -13.03
CA GLY A 359 -42.58 -18.26 -13.01
C GLY A 359 -42.43 -17.33 -14.21
N HIS A 360 -43.53 -16.68 -14.56
CA HIS A 360 -43.58 -15.54 -15.47
C HIS A 360 -44.56 -14.47 -14.97
N CYS A 361 -44.21 -13.20 -15.21
CA CYS A 361 -45.05 -12.06 -14.88
C CYS A 361 -45.70 -11.45 -16.13
N ASP A 362 -47.03 -11.42 -16.13
CA ASP A 362 -47.84 -10.58 -17.01
C ASP A 362 -48.16 -9.25 -16.32
N ARG A 363 -48.92 -8.37 -16.97
CA ARG A 363 -49.23 -7.02 -16.44
C ARG A 363 -50.06 -7.02 -15.16
N ARG A 364 -50.88 -8.04 -14.93
CA ARG A 364 -51.87 -8.10 -13.83
C ARG A 364 -51.96 -9.46 -13.15
N GLN A 365 -51.18 -10.43 -13.60
CA GLN A 365 -51.19 -11.79 -13.09
C GLN A 365 -49.78 -12.35 -13.12
N ILE A 366 -49.57 -13.35 -12.29
CA ILE A 366 -48.36 -14.15 -12.24
C ILE A 366 -48.76 -15.56 -12.65
N GLY A 367 -47.95 -16.20 -13.47
CA GLY A 367 -48.18 -17.57 -13.89
C GLY A 367 -47.01 -18.47 -13.55
N PHE A 368 -47.31 -19.69 -13.14
CA PHE A 368 -46.38 -20.80 -13.01
C PHE A 368 -46.81 -21.89 -13.98
N THR A 369 -45.85 -22.55 -14.62
CA THR A 369 -46.12 -23.68 -15.51
C THR A 369 -45.34 -24.88 -15.01
N PHE A 370 -46.04 -25.92 -14.57
CA PHE A 370 -45.42 -27.12 -14.02
C PHE A 370 -45.74 -28.33 -14.90
N GLY A 371 -44.91 -29.36 -14.86
CA GLY A 371 -45.22 -30.66 -15.44
C GLY A 371 -46.35 -31.36 -14.71
N LYS A 372 -47.06 -32.28 -15.36
CA LYS A 372 -48.15 -33.05 -14.73
C LYS A 372 -47.73 -33.83 -13.48
N HIS A 373 -46.46 -34.25 -13.42
CA HIS A 373 -45.90 -35.02 -12.32
C HIS A 373 -45.56 -34.15 -11.09
N GLU A 374 -45.62 -32.82 -11.22
CA GLU A 374 -45.21 -31.84 -10.20
C GLU A 374 -46.42 -31.26 -9.44
N SER A 375 -47.46 -32.06 -9.25
CA SER A 375 -48.72 -31.65 -8.61
C SER A 375 -48.57 -31.13 -7.17
N THR A 376 -47.45 -31.42 -6.52
CA THR A 376 -47.08 -30.88 -5.20
C THR A 376 -46.79 -29.37 -5.27
N TYR A 377 -46.04 -28.90 -6.28
CA TYR A 377 -45.73 -27.48 -6.43
C TYR A 377 -46.98 -26.67 -6.75
N VAL A 378 -47.92 -27.25 -7.50
CA VAL A 378 -49.23 -26.63 -7.76
C VAL A 378 -49.97 -26.34 -6.45
N ARG A 379 -50.01 -27.30 -5.52
CA ARG A 379 -50.62 -27.11 -4.20
C ARG A 379 -49.89 -26.06 -3.38
N GLU A 380 -48.56 -26.13 -3.30
CA GLU A 380 -47.76 -25.13 -2.56
C GLU A 380 -48.02 -23.70 -3.05
N MET A 381 -48.09 -23.47 -4.36
CA MET A 381 -48.36 -22.13 -4.92
C MET A 381 -49.80 -21.68 -4.67
N SER A 382 -50.77 -22.61 -4.71
CA SER A 382 -52.17 -22.32 -4.39
C SER A 382 -52.37 -21.97 -2.92
N ASP A 383 -51.78 -22.74 -2.02
CA ASP A 383 -51.87 -22.52 -0.57
C ASP A 383 -51.23 -21.18 -0.20
N PHE A 384 -50.04 -20.88 -0.75
CA PHE A 384 -49.40 -19.60 -0.51
C PHE A 384 -50.16 -18.42 -1.12
N ALA A 385 -50.77 -18.58 -2.30
CA ALA A 385 -51.65 -17.56 -2.88
C ALA A 385 -52.84 -17.25 -1.96
N GLN A 386 -53.42 -18.28 -1.34
CA GLN A 386 -54.49 -18.13 -0.37
C GLN A 386 -54.03 -17.40 0.89
N VAL A 387 -52.85 -17.74 1.43
CA VAL A 387 -52.23 -17.02 2.58
C VAL A 387 -52.01 -15.54 2.26
N LEU A 388 -51.60 -15.21 1.04
CA LEU A 388 -51.42 -13.83 0.58
C LEU A 388 -52.74 -13.09 0.26
N GLY A 389 -53.90 -13.72 0.44
CA GLY A 389 -55.19 -13.11 0.07
C GLY A 389 -55.31 -12.82 -1.44
N ALA A 390 -54.61 -13.59 -2.27
CA ALA A 390 -54.60 -13.47 -3.72
C ALA A 390 -55.50 -14.54 -4.35
N ASN A 391 -56.31 -14.14 -5.33
CA ASN A 391 -57.11 -15.09 -6.09
C ASN A 391 -56.22 -15.89 -7.04
N PHE A 392 -56.53 -17.15 -7.28
CA PHE A 392 -55.80 -17.97 -8.22
C PHE A 392 -56.71 -18.90 -9.03
N THR A 393 -56.22 -19.35 -10.18
CA THR A 393 -56.86 -20.37 -11.01
C THR A 393 -55.83 -21.41 -11.40
N VAL A 394 -56.25 -22.69 -11.42
CA VAL A 394 -55.43 -23.81 -11.88
C VAL A 394 -56.01 -24.33 -13.20
N GLU A 395 -55.23 -24.27 -14.27
CA GLU A 395 -55.61 -24.71 -15.61
C GLU A 395 -54.83 -26.00 -15.96
N GLN A 396 -55.56 -27.10 -16.13
CA GLN A 396 -55.00 -28.39 -16.55
C GLN A 396 -54.82 -28.42 -18.07
N ARG A 397 -53.62 -28.72 -18.57
CA ARG A 397 -53.31 -28.88 -20.00
C ARG A 397 -52.87 -30.32 -20.31
N PRO A 398 -52.76 -30.72 -21.60
CA PRO A 398 -52.38 -32.09 -21.95
C PRO A 398 -51.04 -32.55 -21.37
N THR A 399 -50.06 -31.65 -21.23
CA THR A 399 -48.70 -31.98 -20.77
C THR A 399 -48.25 -31.19 -19.52
N SER A 400 -48.98 -30.15 -19.13
CA SER A 400 -48.59 -29.25 -18.03
C SER A 400 -49.80 -28.78 -17.21
N ILE A 401 -49.51 -28.21 -16.04
CA ILE A 401 -50.49 -27.58 -15.15
C ILE A 401 -50.06 -26.13 -15.00
N ARG A 402 -50.98 -25.18 -15.24
CA ARG A 402 -50.69 -23.76 -15.11
C ARG A 402 -51.42 -23.16 -13.93
N VAL A 403 -50.68 -22.60 -12.98
CA VAL A 403 -51.24 -21.82 -11.87
C VAL A 403 -51.16 -20.35 -12.23
N LYS A 404 -52.30 -19.65 -12.22
CA LYS A 404 -52.34 -18.19 -12.41
C LYS A 404 -52.78 -17.55 -11.11
N ILE A 405 -51.97 -16.65 -10.57
CA ILE A 405 -52.27 -15.86 -9.38
C ILE A 405 -52.57 -14.43 -9.82
N PHE A 406 -53.74 -13.94 -9.43
CA PHE A 406 -54.24 -12.62 -9.74
C PHE A 406 -53.94 -11.70 -8.56
N GLY A 407 -52.91 -10.87 -8.74
CA GLY A 407 -52.47 -9.90 -7.75
C GLY A 407 -51.74 -8.75 -8.44
N GLY A 408 -52.40 -7.59 -8.56
CA GLY A 408 -51.84 -6.42 -9.23
C GLY A 408 -50.56 -5.93 -8.54
N LEU A 409 -50.53 -5.95 -7.21
CA LEU A 409 -49.38 -5.55 -6.41
C LEU A 409 -48.23 -6.58 -6.48
N LEU A 410 -48.56 -7.86 -6.30
CA LEU A 410 -47.58 -8.94 -6.33
C LEU A 410 -46.87 -9.03 -7.70
N SER A 411 -47.60 -8.81 -8.79
CA SER A 411 -47.02 -8.77 -10.15
C SER A 411 -45.99 -7.63 -10.32
N ILE A 412 -46.25 -6.45 -9.73
CA ILE A 412 -45.32 -5.31 -9.72
C ILE A 412 -44.07 -5.67 -8.91
N LEU A 413 -44.26 -6.23 -7.71
CA LEU A 413 -43.17 -6.60 -6.80
C LEU A 413 -42.28 -7.68 -7.39
N LEU A 414 -42.84 -8.80 -7.85
CA LEU A 414 -42.05 -9.90 -8.44
C LEU A 414 -41.31 -9.46 -9.70
N LYS A 415 -41.89 -8.57 -10.51
CA LYS A 415 -41.20 -8.02 -11.67
C LYS A 415 -39.96 -7.19 -11.26
N LYS A 416 -40.03 -6.45 -10.15
CA LYS A 416 -38.89 -5.70 -9.60
C LYS A 416 -37.88 -6.61 -8.91
N TRP A 417 -38.35 -7.53 -8.09
CA TRP A 417 -37.52 -8.41 -7.28
C TRP A 417 -36.79 -9.44 -8.14
N CYS A 418 -37.50 -10.15 -9.01
CA CYS A 418 -36.99 -11.29 -9.74
C CYS A 418 -36.75 -11.02 -11.24
N GLY A 419 -37.17 -9.86 -11.77
CA GLY A 419 -36.98 -9.48 -13.17
C GLY A 419 -38.07 -9.97 -14.12
N LYS A 420 -37.96 -9.61 -15.42
CA LYS A 420 -38.91 -10.00 -16.47
C LYS A 420 -38.23 -10.77 -17.61
N GLY A 421 -38.70 -11.99 -17.84
CA GLY A 421 -38.21 -12.89 -18.89
C GLY A 421 -36.90 -13.59 -18.50
N ALA A 422 -36.62 -14.73 -19.13
CA ALA A 422 -35.55 -15.64 -18.69
C ALA A 422 -34.15 -15.00 -18.61
N LYS A 423 -33.79 -14.12 -19.57
CA LYS A 423 -32.47 -13.45 -19.61
C LYS A 423 -32.24 -12.42 -18.50
N ASN A 424 -33.31 -11.84 -17.96
CA ASN A 424 -33.24 -10.79 -16.95
C ASN A 424 -33.67 -11.29 -15.56
N LYS A 425 -33.85 -12.60 -15.39
CA LYS A 425 -34.11 -13.17 -14.08
C LYS A 425 -32.96 -12.85 -13.12
N GLN A 426 -33.27 -12.62 -11.85
CA GLN A 426 -32.31 -12.28 -10.79
C GLN A 426 -32.85 -12.73 -9.43
N ILE A 427 -31.97 -12.80 -8.43
CA ILE A 427 -32.34 -13.06 -7.03
C ILE A 427 -32.73 -11.73 -6.36
N PRO A 428 -33.83 -11.68 -5.57
CA PRO A 428 -34.18 -10.50 -4.79
C PRO A 428 -33.10 -10.15 -3.74
N GLU A 429 -32.77 -8.86 -3.56
CA GLU A 429 -31.69 -8.42 -2.66
C GLU A 429 -31.82 -8.92 -1.22
N PHE A 430 -33.05 -9.00 -0.69
CA PHE A 430 -33.32 -9.41 0.68
C PHE A 430 -33.04 -10.90 0.93
N VAL A 431 -33.01 -11.73 -0.12
CA VAL A 431 -32.66 -13.16 0.00
C VAL A 431 -31.21 -13.33 0.47
N PHE A 432 -30.31 -12.41 0.11
CA PHE A 432 -28.93 -12.40 0.61
C PHE A 432 -28.82 -12.09 2.11
N ARG A 433 -29.86 -11.49 2.70
CA ARG A 433 -29.98 -11.18 4.14
C ARG A 433 -30.92 -12.13 4.89
N ALA A 434 -31.52 -13.11 4.24
CA ALA A 434 -32.37 -14.08 4.93
C ALA A 434 -31.54 -14.98 5.85
N PRO A 435 -32.07 -15.44 7.00
CA PRO A 435 -31.42 -16.44 7.83
C PRO A 435 -30.99 -17.67 7.02
N LYS A 436 -29.94 -18.35 7.47
CA LYS A 436 -29.30 -19.46 6.73
C LYS A 436 -30.31 -20.54 6.30
N ASP A 437 -31.15 -20.99 7.21
CA ASP A 437 -32.14 -22.04 6.98
C ASP A 437 -33.24 -21.57 6.01
N VAL A 438 -33.76 -20.37 6.26
CA VAL A 438 -34.76 -19.70 5.40
C VAL A 438 -34.27 -19.54 3.96
N ARG A 439 -33.01 -19.13 3.78
CA ARG A 439 -32.35 -18.98 2.48
C ARG A 439 -32.21 -20.31 1.73
N GLN A 440 -32.02 -21.42 2.46
CA GLN A 440 -31.88 -22.73 1.85
C GLN A 440 -33.18 -23.17 1.17
N HIS A 441 -34.35 -22.86 1.74
CA HIS A 441 -35.63 -23.15 1.10
C HIS A 441 -35.80 -22.47 -0.27
N PHE A 442 -35.25 -21.27 -0.47
CA PHE A 442 -35.23 -20.61 -1.78
C PHE A 442 -34.36 -21.37 -2.80
N LEU A 443 -33.15 -21.78 -2.39
CA LEU A 443 -32.25 -22.57 -3.24
C LEU A 443 -32.85 -23.93 -3.60
N ASP A 444 -33.47 -24.61 -2.64
CA ASP A 444 -34.09 -25.92 -2.83
C ASP A 444 -35.24 -25.84 -3.84
N ALA A 445 -36.14 -24.87 -3.66
CA ALA A 445 -37.24 -24.61 -4.58
C ALA A 445 -36.76 -24.25 -6.00
N LEU A 446 -35.70 -23.47 -6.11
CA LEU A 446 -35.11 -23.11 -7.39
C LEU A 446 -34.55 -24.33 -8.15
N TYR A 447 -33.84 -25.23 -7.44
CA TYR A 447 -33.32 -26.48 -8.01
C TYR A 447 -34.39 -27.55 -8.20
N GLN A 448 -35.49 -27.50 -7.46
CA GLN A 448 -36.65 -28.37 -7.68
C GLN A 448 -37.41 -28.04 -8.97
N GLY A 449 -37.42 -26.77 -9.39
CA GLY A 449 -38.02 -26.34 -10.66
C GLY A 449 -37.07 -26.51 -11.85
N ASP A 450 -35.96 -25.76 -11.89
CA ASP A 450 -35.06 -25.70 -13.06
C ASP A 450 -33.85 -26.65 -12.95
N GLY A 451 -33.70 -27.34 -11.82
CA GLY A 451 -32.58 -28.23 -11.55
C GLY A 451 -32.88 -29.70 -11.82
N HIS A 452 -31.83 -30.49 -12.06
CA HIS A 452 -31.94 -31.93 -12.19
C HIS A 452 -30.74 -32.64 -11.57
N LYS A 453 -30.99 -33.82 -11.01
CA LYS A 453 -29.94 -34.73 -10.54
C LYS A 453 -29.41 -35.53 -11.72
N VAL A 454 -28.09 -35.52 -11.91
CA VAL A 454 -27.48 -36.23 -13.05
C VAL A 454 -27.44 -37.73 -12.77
N LYS A 455 -27.99 -38.55 -13.68
CA LYS A 455 -27.93 -40.01 -13.56
C LYS A 455 -26.47 -40.49 -13.54
N GLY A 456 -26.10 -41.26 -12.53
CA GLY A 456 -24.75 -41.83 -12.38
C GLY A 456 -23.68 -40.87 -11.86
N ARG A 457 -24.01 -39.60 -11.56
CA ARG A 457 -23.08 -38.65 -10.90
C ARG A 457 -23.72 -38.08 -9.64
N ASN A 458 -22.94 -37.92 -8.58
CA ASN A 458 -23.42 -37.30 -7.36
C ASN A 458 -23.38 -35.77 -7.50
N CYS A 459 -24.27 -35.22 -8.33
CA CYS A 459 -24.30 -33.81 -8.69
C CYS A 459 -25.74 -33.35 -9.00
N ILE A 460 -26.08 -32.13 -8.55
CA ILE A 460 -27.28 -31.40 -8.98
C ILE A 460 -26.85 -30.26 -9.91
N MET A 461 -27.57 -30.12 -11.03
CA MET A 461 -27.26 -29.13 -12.06
C MET A 461 -28.48 -28.26 -12.34
N LEU A 462 -28.30 -26.95 -12.32
CA LEU A 462 -29.29 -25.96 -12.74
C LEU A 462 -28.80 -25.23 -13.99
N SER A 463 -29.67 -25.03 -14.97
CA SER A 463 -29.35 -24.32 -16.21
C SER A 463 -30.16 -23.03 -16.32
N THR A 464 -29.52 -21.92 -16.65
CA THR A 464 -30.19 -20.63 -16.86
C THR A 464 -29.61 -19.88 -18.06
N THR A 465 -30.38 -18.92 -18.59
CA THR A 465 -29.92 -18.02 -19.66
C THR A 465 -29.49 -16.64 -19.13
N SER A 466 -29.74 -16.36 -17.85
CA SER A 466 -29.33 -15.11 -17.19
C SER A 466 -27.94 -15.28 -16.56
N LYS A 467 -26.95 -14.56 -17.07
CA LYS A 467 -25.58 -14.50 -16.51
C LYS A 467 -25.61 -13.97 -15.07
N LYS A 468 -26.45 -12.95 -14.83
CA LYS A 468 -26.62 -12.32 -13.52
C LYS A 468 -27.14 -13.33 -12.49
N LEU A 469 -28.23 -14.02 -12.81
CA LEU A 469 -28.81 -15.04 -11.94
C LEU A 469 -27.80 -16.17 -11.66
N ALA A 470 -27.08 -16.63 -12.68
CA ALA A 470 -26.10 -17.70 -12.52
C ALA A 470 -25.00 -17.34 -11.51
N ASN A 471 -24.50 -16.10 -11.56
CA ASN A 471 -23.52 -15.60 -10.61
C ASN A 471 -24.12 -15.38 -9.21
N GLU A 472 -25.33 -14.84 -9.12
CA GLU A 472 -26.05 -14.66 -7.85
C GLU A 472 -26.30 -15.99 -7.13
N ILE A 473 -26.69 -17.05 -7.87
CA ILE A 473 -26.84 -18.41 -7.32
C ILE A 473 -25.49 -18.92 -6.79
N SER A 474 -24.39 -18.68 -7.51
CA SER A 474 -23.05 -19.08 -7.08
C SER A 474 -22.64 -18.40 -5.76
N TYR A 475 -22.88 -17.09 -5.64
CA TYR A 475 -22.65 -16.35 -4.40
C TYR A 475 -23.59 -16.79 -3.27
N LEU A 476 -24.85 -17.13 -3.57
CA LEU A 476 -25.80 -17.60 -2.56
C LEU A 476 -25.41 -18.97 -2.00
N TRP A 477 -24.93 -19.88 -2.85
CA TRP A 477 -24.33 -21.15 -2.41
C TRP A 477 -23.04 -20.92 -1.61
N LEU A 478 -22.23 -19.94 -2.00
CA LEU A 478 -21.01 -19.59 -1.29
C LEU A 478 -21.29 -19.03 0.11
N MET A 479 -22.38 -18.29 0.31
CA MET A 479 -22.86 -17.89 1.65
C MET A 479 -23.31 -19.09 2.49
N GLN A 480 -23.77 -20.17 1.86
CA GLN A 480 -24.03 -21.46 2.53
C GLN A 480 -22.76 -22.30 2.73
N GLY A 481 -21.59 -21.81 2.30
CA GLY A 481 -20.31 -22.51 2.36
C GLY A 481 -20.17 -23.62 1.31
N VAL A 482 -20.77 -23.46 0.12
CA VAL A 482 -20.72 -24.41 -1.00
C VAL A 482 -20.04 -23.77 -2.19
N LEU A 483 -19.03 -24.45 -2.73
CA LEU A 483 -18.29 -24.01 -3.93
C LEU A 483 -18.98 -24.53 -5.19
N ALA A 484 -20.03 -23.85 -5.64
CA ALA A 484 -20.71 -24.21 -6.87
C ALA A 484 -19.82 -23.96 -8.11
N SER A 485 -19.85 -24.89 -9.07
CA SER A 485 -19.16 -24.74 -10.36
C SER A 485 -20.06 -24.05 -11.37
N LEU A 486 -19.54 -23.05 -12.09
CA LEU A 486 -20.30 -22.27 -13.07
C LEU A 486 -19.78 -22.51 -14.50
N GLY A 487 -20.43 -23.41 -15.24
CA GLY A 487 -20.13 -23.64 -16.66
C GLY A 487 -20.85 -22.67 -17.59
N GLU A 488 -20.25 -22.37 -18.73
CA GLU A 488 -20.89 -21.67 -19.84
C GLU A 488 -20.91 -22.57 -21.08
N HIS A 489 -22.09 -22.73 -21.68
CA HIS A 489 -22.31 -23.55 -22.87
C HIS A 489 -23.15 -22.82 -23.90
N MET A 490 -22.77 -22.94 -25.16
CA MET A 490 -23.56 -22.43 -26.28
C MET A 490 -24.53 -23.51 -26.72
N ARG A 491 -25.84 -23.31 -26.48
CA ARG A 491 -26.88 -24.23 -26.95
C ARG A 491 -27.46 -23.73 -28.27
N LYS A 492 -27.55 -24.61 -29.27
CA LYS A 492 -28.46 -24.43 -30.40
C LYS A 492 -29.88 -24.68 -29.88
N GLY A 493 -30.59 -23.61 -29.55
CA GLY A 493 -32.00 -23.70 -29.16
C GLY A 493 -32.89 -24.00 -30.37
N LEU A 494 -34.21 -24.06 -30.14
CA LEU A 494 -35.24 -24.12 -31.20
C LEU A 494 -35.35 -22.81 -32.03
N GLY A 495 -34.64 -21.75 -31.63
CA GLY A 495 -34.61 -20.46 -32.33
C GLY A 495 -33.47 -20.37 -33.35
N LYS A 496 -33.58 -19.41 -34.30
CA LYS A 496 -32.61 -19.23 -35.41
C LYS A 496 -31.16 -18.97 -34.98
N ASN A 497 -30.93 -18.45 -33.76
CA ASN A 497 -29.60 -18.08 -33.27
C ASN A 497 -29.21 -18.90 -32.04
N PRO A 498 -27.93 -19.32 -31.93
CA PRO A 498 -27.41 -19.97 -30.73
C PRO A 498 -27.49 -19.04 -29.51
N SER A 499 -27.77 -19.61 -28.34
CA SER A 499 -27.96 -18.87 -27.08
C SER A 499 -27.00 -19.36 -26.00
N HIS A 500 -26.40 -18.44 -25.26
CA HIS A 500 -25.57 -18.73 -24.09
C HIS A 500 -26.44 -19.30 -22.97
N CYS A 501 -25.99 -20.42 -22.41
CA CYS A 501 -26.61 -21.11 -21.30
C CYS A 501 -25.55 -21.30 -20.21
N TYR A 502 -25.86 -20.82 -19.01
CA TYR A 502 -25.02 -20.94 -17.82
C TYR A 502 -25.51 -22.10 -16.98
N VAL A 503 -24.60 -22.95 -16.55
CA VAL A 503 -24.91 -24.19 -15.84
C VAL A 503 -24.21 -24.17 -14.49
N ILE A 504 -24.99 -24.17 -13.42
CA ILE A 504 -24.50 -24.19 -12.04
C ILE A 504 -24.57 -25.63 -11.54
N SER A 505 -23.45 -26.16 -11.08
CA SER A 505 -23.33 -27.55 -10.63
C SER A 505 -22.84 -27.61 -9.18
N VAL A 506 -23.53 -28.38 -8.34
CA VAL A 506 -23.17 -28.65 -6.94
C VAL A 506 -22.94 -30.15 -6.78
N TYR A 507 -21.84 -30.55 -6.13
CA TYR A 507 -21.33 -31.92 -6.16
C TYR A 507 -21.27 -32.55 -4.76
N GLY A 508 -21.29 -33.89 -4.71
CA GLY A 508 -20.86 -34.67 -3.57
C GLY A 508 -21.68 -34.46 -2.29
N SER A 509 -20.99 -34.33 -1.16
CA SER A 509 -21.59 -34.11 0.17
C SER A 509 -22.22 -32.72 0.32
N ASP A 510 -21.84 -31.74 -0.50
CA ASP A 510 -22.39 -30.38 -0.42
C ASP A 510 -23.89 -30.35 -0.75
N ILE A 511 -24.37 -31.35 -1.49
CA ILE A 511 -25.80 -31.56 -1.77
C ILE A 511 -26.60 -31.72 -0.47
N ASN A 512 -26.01 -32.31 0.57
CA ASN A 512 -26.69 -32.56 1.85
C ASN A 512 -27.00 -31.27 2.65
N LYS A 513 -26.53 -30.09 2.20
CA LYS A 513 -26.98 -28.82 2.76
C LYS A 513 -28.39 -28.45 2.32
N SER A 514 -28.91 -29.10 1.28
CA SER A 514 -30.31 -29.00 0.88
C SER A 514 -31.22 -29.73 1.88
N HIS A 515 -32.41 -29.18 2.14
CA HIS A 515 -33.46 -29.88 2.89
C HIS A 515 -34.15 -30.95 2.03
N VAL A 516 -34.02 -30.88 0.71
CA VAL A 516 -34.73 -31.72 -0.25
C VAL A 516 -33.83 -32.80 -0.84
N PHE A 517 -32.61 -32.44 -1.20
CA PHE A 517 -31.70 -33.34 -1.91
C PHE A 517 -30.78 -34.07 -0.94
N SER A 518 -30.82 -35.40 -0.93
CA SER A 518 -29.89 -36.24 -0.16
C SER A 518 -29.19 -37.29 -1.03
N CYS A 519 -28.01 -37.73 -0.60
CA CYS A 519 -27.25 -38.79 -1.25
C CYS A 519 -27.70 -40.17 -0.72
N SER A 520 -28.16 -41.06 -1.60
CA SER A 520 -28.62 -42.41 -1.24
C SER A 520 -27.51 -43.46 -1.11
N ASN A 521 -26.24 -43.08 -1.31
CA ASN A 521 -25.07 -43.93 -1.03
C ASN A 521 -24.02 -43.09 -0.30
N PRO A 522 -23.85 -43.25 1.02
CA PRO A 522 -22.65 -42.78 1.69
C PRO A 522 -21.48 -43.60 1.14
N ILE A 523 -20.41 -42.93 0.69
CA ILE A 523 -19.16 -43.61 0.41
C ILE A 523 -18.74 -44.33 1.69
N ARG A 524 -18.47 -45.65 1.61
CA ARG A 524 -18.04 -46.49 2.74
C ARG A 524 -16.99 -45.75 3.57
N HIS A 525 -17.31 -45.53 4.85
CA HIS A 525 -16.35 -45.08 5.86
C HIS A 525 -15.13 -46.01 5.87
N ALA A 526 -13.99 -45.51 5.42
CA ALA A 526 -12.70 -46.03 5.85
C ALA A 526 -12.35 -45.32 7.16
N SER A 527 -12.25 -46.14 8.23
CA SER A 527 -11.59 -45.93 9.53
C SER A 527 -11.06 -44.53 9.88
N THR A 528 -11.45 -44.09 11.08
CA THR A 528 -11.18 -42.85 11.81
C THR A 528 -9.71 -42.55 12.16
N GLU A 529 -8.73 -42.99 11.36
CA GLU A 529 -7.31 -42.69 11.57
C GLU A 529 -6.65 -42.32 10.24
N GLY A 530 -6.28 -41.03 10.10
CA GLY A 530 -5.35 -40.46 9.12
C GLY A 530 -5.61 -40.72 7.63
N LYS A 531 -5.99 -39.69 6.84
CA LYS A 531 -5.76 -39.55 5.37
C LYS A 531 -6.34 -38.21 4.86
N GLN A 532 -5.61 -37.34 4.13
CA GLN A 532 -5.24 -37.40 2.71
C GLN A 532 -6.42 -37.80 1.80
N PHE A 533 -7.10 -36.79 1.22
CA PHE A 533 -8.08 -36.99 0.15
C PHE A 533 -7.50 -36.52 -1.18
N ILE A 534 -7.13 -37.48 -2.03
CA ILE A 534 -6.91 -37.33 -3.47
C ILE A 534 -8.22 -37.75 -4.16
N VAL A 535 -8.77 -36.95 -5.09
CA VAL A 535 -9.80 -37.42 -6.05
C VAL A 535 -9.52 -36.82 -7.44
N SER A 536 -9.44 -37.70 -8.43
CA SER A 536 -9.21 -37.42 -9.85
C SER A 536 -10.46 -36.95 -10.59
N ASP A 537 -10.27 -36.16 -11.65
CA ASP A 537 -11.19 -35.76 -12.73
C ASP A 537 -12.69 -36.06 -12.57
N GLY A 538 -13.49 -35.00 -12.41
CA GLY A 538 -14.96 -35.05 -12.49
C GLY A 538 -15.72 -34.61 -11.23
N GLY A 539 -15.01 -34.22 -10.17
CA GLY A 539 -15.54 -33.58 -8.97
C GLY A 539 -14.36 -32.92 -8.28
N THR A 540 -14.34 -31.59 -8.26
CA THR A 540 -13.15 -30.78 -7.92
C THR A 540 -12.62 -31.13 -6.53
N SER A 541 -11.46 -31.79 -6.51
CA SER A 541 -10.68 -32.15 -5.33
C SER A 541 -10.21 -30.92 -4.58
N LEU A 542 -10.69 -30.75 -3.35
CA LEU A 542 -10.10 -29.83 -2.38
C LEU A 542 -8.77 -30.43 -1.90
N ILE A 543 -7.65 -29.81 -2.27
CA ILE A 543 -6.35 -30.10 -1.65
C ILE A 543 -6.35 -29.39 -0.29
N THR A 544 -6.78 -30.10 0.76
CA THR A 544 -6.62 -29.64 2.15
C THR A 544 -5.47 -30.43 2.76
N THR A 545 -4.22 -30.02 2.48
CA THR A 545 -3.01 -30.67 3.00
C THR A 545 -2.65 -30.26 4.44
N ASN A 546 -3.34 -29.26 5.02
CA ASN A 546 -3.04 -28.76 6.36
C ASN A 546 -4.26 -28.79 7.28
N LYS A 547 -4.11 -29.41 8.46
CA LYS A 547 -5.07 -29.37 9.60
C LYS A 547 -5.50 -27.95 9.98
N THR A 548 -4.73 -26.93 9.61
CA THR A 548 -4.96 -25.50 9.91
C THR A 548 -6.08 -24.84 9.09
N LEU A 549 -6.51 -25.44 7.96
CA LEU A 549 -7.58 -24.90 7.10
C LEU A 549 -8.99 -25.38 7.51
N SER A 550 -9.12 -26.30 8.47
CA SER A 550 -10.42 -26.87 8.84
C SER A 550 -11.37 -25.87 9.51
N CYS A 551 -10.84 -24.73 9.98
CA CYS A 551 -11.59 -23.68 10.69
C CYS A 551 -11.52 -22.31 9.98
N SER A 552 -11.14 -22.25 8.70
CA SER A 552 -11.02 -21.00 7.94
C SER A 552 -12.07 -20.86 6.85
N ASP A 553 -12.45 -19.62 6.53
CA ASP A 553 -13.41 -19.29 5.48
C ASP A 553 -12.76 -19.15 4.07
N ILE A 554 -11.50 -19.59 3.92
CA ILE A 554 -10.77 -19.60 2.64
C ILE A 554 -10.59 -21.03 2.11
N CYS A 555 -10.42 -21.16 0.79
CA CYS A 555 -9.89 -22.36 0.16
C CYS A 555 -9.03 -22.00 -1.06
N LEU A 556 -8.31 -22.99 -1.59
CA LEU A 556 -7.46 -22.83 -2.76
C LEU A 556 -8.11 -23.45 -3.99
N LEU A 557 -8.14 -22.71 -5.09
CA LEU A 557 -8.52 -23.22 -6.39
C LEU A 557 -7.35 -23.11 -7.37
N LYS A 558 -7.13 -24.18 -8.13
CA LYS A 558 -6.10 -24.27 -9.14
C LYS A 558 -6.41 -23.34 -10.32
N VAL A 559 -5.44 -22.64 -10.87
CA VAL A 559 -5.57 -21.86 -12.11
C VAL A 559 -5.65 -22.83 -13.28
N ARG A 560 -6.74 -22.78 -14.04
CA ARG A 560 -6.95 -23.60 -15.24
C ARG A 560 -6.34 -22.96 -16.48
N LYS A 561 -6.50 -21.63 -16.62
CA LYS A 561 -6.03 -20.86 -17.77
C LYS A 561 -5.89 -19.38 -17.42
N THR A 562 -4.89 -18.73 -17.97
CA THR A 562 -4.74 -17.27 -18.02
C THR A 562 -4.82 -16.77 -19.47
N GLU A 563 -5.56 -15.69 -19.71
CA GLU A 563 -5.75 -15.08 -21.04
C GLU A 563 -5.43 -13.59 -20.98
N MET A 564 -4.55 -13.10 -21.87
CA MET A 564 -4.30 -11.66 -22.03
C MET A 564 -5.39 -11.02 -22.90
N ILE A 565 -5.99 -9.94 -22.43
CA ILE A 565 -7.01 -9.16 -23.14
C ILE A 565 -6.44 -7.77 -23.39
N ASN A 566 -6.20 -7.43 -24.67
CA ASN A 566 -5.57 -6.16 -25.04
C ASN A 566 -6.58 -5.07 -25.42
N GLU A 567 -7.84 -5.39 -25.71
CA GLU A 567 -8.85 -4.45 -26.20
C GLU A 567 -10.15 -4.51 -25.39
N GLY A 568 -10.93 -3.43 -25.37
CA GLY A 568 -12.31 -3.42 -24.87
C GLY A 568 -12.55 -2.77 -23.50
N TYR A 569 -11.52 -2.36 -22.75
CA TYR A 569 -11.66 -1.65 -21.46
C TYR A 569 -10.89 -0.34 -21.48
N GLU A 570 -11.57 0.78 -21.30
CA GLU A 570 -10.94 2.11 -21.18
C GLU A 570 -10.55 2.43 -19.73
N TYR A 571 -11.38 2.03 -18.77
CA TYR A 571 -11.18 2.28 -17.35
C TYR A 571 -11.06 0.98 -16.55
N VAL A 572 -10.29 1.03 -15.46
CA VAL A 572 -10.13 -0.02 -14.46
C VAL A 572 -10.44 0.55 -13.07
N TYR A 573 -10.90 -0.30 -12.17
CA TYR A 573 -11.51 0.12 -10.91
C TYR A 573 -10.94 -0.63 -9.72
N ASP A 574 -10.90 0.00 -8.56
CA ASP A 574 -10.42 -0.62 -7.32
C ASP A 574 -11.15 -0.04 -6.08
N LEU A 575 -11.02 -0.72 -4.94
CA LEU A 575 -11.60 -0.32 -3.66
C LEU A 575 -10.52 -0.34 -2.57
N SER A 576 -10.50 0.68 -1.71
CA SER A 576 -9.64 0.67 -0.53
C SER A 576 -10.39 0.14 0.70
N VAL A 577 -9.90 -0.95 1.28
CA VAL A 577 -10.41 -1.55 2.51
C VAL A 577 -9.31 -1.50 3.57
N PRO A 578 -9.38 -0.56 4.53
CA PRO A 578 -8.35 -0.41 5.57
C PRO A 578 -8.18 -1.68 6.41
N SER A 579 -6.96 -1.87 6.94
CA SER A 579 -6.54 -3.01 7.78
C SER A 579 -6.30 -4.32 7.02
N ASP A 580 -7.30 -4.84 6.33
CA ASP A 580 -7.23 -6.18 5.71
C ASP A 580 -6.68 -6.14 4.28
N GLU A 581 -6.81 -5.00 3.60
CA GLU A 581 -6.20 -4.73 2.29
C GLU A 581 -6.62 -5.74 1.20
N ASN A 582 -7.86 -6.21 1.25
CA ASN A 582 -8.43 -7.10 0.26
C ASN A 582 -9.95 -6.97 0.18
N PHE A 583 -10.53 -7.52 -0.89
CA PHE A 583 -11.97 -7.69 -1.06
C PHE A 583 -12.27 -8.87 -2.00
N VAL A 584 -13.53 -9.30 -2.07
CA VAL A 584 -13.96 -10.34 -3.02
C VAL A 584 -14.50 -9.71 -4.30
N GLY A 585 -13.92 -10.10 -5.44
CA GLY A 585 -14.40 -9.72 -6.77
C GLY A 585 -14.42 -10.91 -7.72
N GLY A 586 -15.10 -10.74 -8.85
CA GLY A 586 -15.11 -11.74 -9.91
C GLY A 586 -16.29 -12.70 -9.88
N ILE A 587 -16.45 -13.43 -10.99
CA ILE A 587 -17.52 -14.40 -11.18
C ILE A 587 -17.27 -15.62 -10.27
N GLY A 588 -18.23 -15.88 -9.38
CA GLY A 588 -18.12 -16.89 -8.32
C GLY A 588 -17.26 -16.48 -7.12
N GLY A 589 -16.62 -15.32 -7.14
CA GLY A 589 -15.85 -14.77 -6.02
C GLY A 589 -14.41 -15.28 -5.92
N VAL A 590 -13.47 -14.33 -6.03
CA VAL A 590 -12.02 -14.49 -5.90
C VAL A 590 -11.49 -13.38 -4.98
N ALA A 591 -10.49 -13.69 -4.17
CA ALA A 591 -9.88 -12.71 -3.28
C ALA A 591 -8.87 -11.83 -4.03
N CYS A 592 -9.07 -10.51 -3.96
CA CYS A 592 -8.30 -9.49 -4.66
C CYS A 592 -7.60 -8.58 -3.65
N HIS A 593 -6.34 -8.23 -3.90
CA HIS A 593 -5.63 -7.25 -3.07
C HIS A 593 -6.07 -5.82 -3.45
N ASN A 594 -6.12 -4.90 -2.48
CA ASN A 594 -6.41 -3.48 -2.78
C ASN A 594 -5.14 -2.67 -3.07
N SER A 595 -5.27 -1.48 -3.65
CA SER A 595 -4.13 -0.58 -3.82
C SER A 595 -3.62 -0.02 -2.48
N ARG A 596 -2.38 -0.38 -2.07
CA ARG A 596 -1.67 0.20 -0.90
C ARG A 596 -1.06 1.55 -1.26
N GLY A 597 -1.42 2.61 -0.55
CA GLY A 597 -0.69 3.89 -0.56
C GLY A 597 0.41 3.89 0.51
N GLN A 598 1.69 3.90 0.12
CA GLN A 598 2.82 3.93 1.07
C GLN A 598 3.66 5.21 0.89
N GLN A 599 3.42 6.18 1.78
CA GLN A 599 3.97 7.54 1.96
C GLN A 599 5.20 8.01 1.12
N GLY A 600 4.97 9.00 0.25
CA GLY A 600 5.96 9.86 -0.41
C GLY A 600 5.67 11.32 -0.06
N ILE A 601 6.32 11.84 0.98
CA ILE A 601 6.08 13.21 1.49
C ILE A 601 7.10 14.22 0.93
N GLY A 602 8.29 13.77 0.49
CA GLY A 602 9.49 14.60 0.21
C GLY A 602 9.23 15.86 -0.63
N ILE A 603 9.24 15.73 -1.96
CA ILE A 603 9.13 16.91 -2.85
C ILE A 603 7.75 17.59 -2.77
N SER A 604 6.69 16.83 -2.49
CA SER A 604 5.32 17.36 -2.35
C SER A 604 5.16 18.25 -1.11
N ALA A 605 5.93 18.01 -0.04
CA ALA A 605 5.99 18.88 1.14
C ALA A 605 6.64 20.23 0.80
N VAL A 606 7.65 20.23 -0.07
CA VAL A 606 8.29 21.47 -0.56
C VAL A 606 7.29 22.28 -1.39
N VAL A 607 6.57 21.62 -2.32
CA VAL A 607 5.52 22.27 -3.13
C VAL A 607 4.44 22.89 -2.25
N LEU A 608 3.97 22.14 -1.24
CA LEU A 608 2.99 22.66 -0.28
C LEU A 608 3.54 23.86 0.51
N TYR A 609 4.79 23.78 0.99
CA TYR A 609 5.41 24.89 1.72
C TYR A 609 5.54 26.16 0.85
N SER A 610 6.01 26.01 -0.39
CA SER A 610 6.08 27.10 -1.38
C SER A 610 4.71 27.75 -1.57
N GLN A 611 3.68 26.95 -1.81
CA GLN A 611 2.31 27.43 -1.97
C GLN A 611 1.78 28.15 -0.73
N LEU A 612 1.96 27.59 0.47
CA LEU A 612 1.45 28.20 1.71
C LEU A 612 2.16 29.52 2.05
N THR A 613 3.42 29.67 1.63
CA THR A 613 4.22 30.86 1.97
C THR A 613 4.14 31.98 0.93
N THR A 614 4.08 31.64 -0.36
CA THR A 614 4.12 32.65 -1.45
C THR A 614 2.83 32.71 -2.25
N GLY A 615 2.01 31.66 -2.23
CA GLY A 615 0.81 31.53 -3.07
C GLY A 615 1.13 31.32 -4.56
N VAL A 616 2.41 31.19 -4.93
CA VAL A 616 2.84 31.05 -6.33
C VAL A 616 2.86 29.57 -6.71
N PRO A 617 2.32 29.20 -7.89
CA PRO A 617 2.39 27.82 -8.37
C PRO A 617 3.83 27.36 -8.62
N THR A 618 4.07 26.07 -8.37
CA THR A 618 5.34 25.43 -8.74
C THR A 618 5.36 25.17 -10.25
N LYS A 619 6.43 25.58 -10.92
CA LYS A 619 6.61 25.43 -12.36
C LYS A 619 7.50 24.22 -12.64
N ILE A 620 7.07 23.33 -13.51
CA ILE A 620 7.78 22.10 -13.82
C ILE A 620 7.95 21.96 -15.33
N TRP A 621 9.16 21.65 -15.76
CA TRP A 621 9.47 21.22 -17.11
C TRP A 621 9.95 19.78 -17.05
N SER A 622 9.47 18.93 -17.94
CA SER A 622 9.92 17.54 -18.04
C SER A 622 10.13 17.15 -19.50
N ARG A 623 11.27 16.51 -19.79
CA ARG A 623 11.61 15.97 -21.11
C ARG A 623 12.07 14.53 -20.95
N THR A 624 11.36 13.59 -21.59
CA THR A 624 11.68 12.16 -21.55
C THR A 624 12.50 11.73 -22.75
N ALA A 625 13.27 10.65 -22.64
CA ALA A 625 14.09 10.14 -23.76
C ALA A 625 13.29 9.65 -24.98
N LYS A 626 12.02 9.26 -24.80
CA LYS A 626 11.17 8.70 -25.87
C LYS A 626 10.46 9.77 -26.72
N ASN A 627 10.19 10.95 -26.15
CA ASN A 627 9.47 12.04 -26.82
C ASN A 627 10.31 13.32 -26.80
N ASP A 628 10.55 13.92 -27.96
CA ASP A 628 11.33 15.16 -28.11
C ASP A 628 10.57 16.44 -27.67
N THR A 629 9.52 16.27 -26.86
CA THR A 629 8.65 17.36 -26.41
C THR A 629 8.89 17.68 -24.94
N VAL A 630 9.02 18.97 -24.62
CA VAL A 630 9.11 19.45 -23.24
C VAL A 630 7.70 19.73 -22.72
N TYR A 631 7.27 19.00 -21.70
CA TYR A 631 6.02 19.28 -21.00
C TYR A 631 6.24 20.36 -19.95
N TYR A 632 5.42 21.41 -19.96
CA TYR A 632 5.43 22.51 -19.00
C TYR A 632 4.15 22.53 -18.17
N TYR A 633 4.30 22.60 -16.85
CA TYR A 633 3.20 22.62 -15.89
C TYR A 633 3.37 23.76 -14.87
N GLU A 634 2.27 24.42 -14.51
CA GLU A 634 2.15 25.24 -13.31
C GLU A 634 1.15 24.56 -12.37
N LEU A 635 1.64 24.11 -11.21
CA LEU A 635 0.88 23.28 -10.28
C LEU A 635 0.74 23.94 -8.91
N MET A 636 -0.44 23.78 -8.33
CA MET A 636 -0.72 23.95 -6.90
C MET A 636 -1.26 22.62 -6.33
N LEU A 637 -1.19 22.47 -5.02
CA LEU A 637 -1.76 21.37 -4.27
C LEU A 637 -3.07 21.82 -3.60
N ASN A 638 -4.17 21.15 -3.90
CA ASN A 638 -5.43 21.37 -3.19
C ASN A 638 -5.39 20.65 -1.83
N THR A 639 -5.24 21.40 -0.76
CA THR A 639 -4.97 20.86 0.58
C THR A 639 -6.17 20.21 1.26
N SER A 640 -7.38 20.53 0.80
CA SER A 640 -8.61 19.90 1.27
C SER A 640 -8.82 18.52 0.64
N LYS A 641 -8.39 18.34 -0.62
CA LYS A 641 -8.59 17.08 -1.38
C LYS A 641 -7.33 16.22 -1.50
N ASN A 642 -6.16 16.77 -1.19
CA ASN A 642 -4.86 16.16 -1.48
C ASN A 642 -4.72 15.77 -2.97
N GLU A 643 -5.10 16.71 -3.85
CA GLU A 643 -5.08 16.53 -5.31
C GLU A 643 -4.32 17.68 -5.99
N PRO A 644 -3.65 17.42 -7.12
CA PRO A 644 -3.00 18.47 -7.89
C PRO A 644 -4.02 19.39 -8.55
N GLU A 645 -3.82 20.69 -8.42
CA GLU A 645 -4.52 21.73 -9.16
C GLU A 645 -3.61 22.28 -10.26
N ILE A 646 -3.94 21.95 -11.51
CA ILE A 646 -3.17 22.37 -12.69
C ILE A 646 -3.67 23.76 -13.11
N ILE A 647 -2.85 24.79 -12.89
CA ILE A 647 -3.17 26.16 -13.34
C ILE A 647 -2.89 26.30 -14.84
N LYS A 648 -1.80 25.69 -15.29
CA LYS A 648 -1.33 25.82 -16.67
C LYS A 648 -0.64 24.56 -17.14
N GLU A 649 -0.96 24.14 -18.37
CA GLU A 649 -0.34 23.02 -19.07
C GLU A 649 0.00 23.44 -20.51
N GLU A 650 1.26 23.31 -20.92
CA GLU A 650 1.71 23.62 -22.28
C GLU A 650 2.77 22.60 -22.75
N ILE A 651 2.85 22.38 -24.06
CA ILE A 651 3.99 21.70 -24.68
C ILE A 651 4.91 22.78 -25.26
N LYS A 652 6.17 22.81 -24.82
CA LYS A 652 7.18 23.75 -25.31
C LYS A 652 8.21 23.02 -26.18
N LYS A 653 8.69 23.71 -27.22
CA LYS A 653 9.84 23.25 -28.02
C LYS A 653 11.16 23.55 -27.32
N ASP A 654 11.20 24.63 -26.54
CA ASP A 654 12.36 25.09 -25.78
C ASP A 654 12.08 25.09 -24.28
N GLY A 655 13.08 24.75 -23.46
CA GLY A 655 12.98 24.80 -21.99
C GLY A 655 13.92 23.85 -21.25
N LEU A 656 14.31 22.76 -21.91
CA LEU A 656 15.30 21.78 -21.43
C LEU A 656 16.24 21.39 -22.57
N GLY A 657 17.54 21.62 -22.41
CA GLY A 657 18.55 21.27 -23.42
C GLY A 657 18.81 19.77 -23.55
N THR A 658 18.50 19.00 -22.51
CA THR A 658 18.70 17.55 -22.39
C THR A 658 17.43 16.87 -21.88
N THR A 659 17.40 15.54 -21.85
CA THR A 659 16.43 14.78 -21.04
C THR A 659 16.55 15.18 -19.57
N GLY A 660 15.46 15.09 -18.81
CA GLY A 660 15.46 15.40 -17.37
C GLY A 660 14.29 16.29 -16.96
N ILE A 661 14.41 16.86 -15.77
CA ILE A 661 13.37 17.68 -15.14
C ILE A 661 13.96 19.03 -14.74
N ARG A 662 13.16 20.09 -14.81
CA ARG A 662 13.42 21.34 -14.12
C ARG A 662 12.22 21.68 -13.25
N VAL A 663 12.47 21.96 -11.98
CA VAL A 663 11.45 22.41 -11.01
C VAL A 663 11.83 23.81 -10.55
N GLU A 664 10.90 24.75 -10.65
CA GLU A 664 11.05 26.13 -10.18
C GLU A 664 9.93 26.44 -9.19
N MET A 665 10.32 26.88 -7.99
CA MET A 665 9.43 27.11 -6.86
C MET A 665 9.82 28.41 -6.15
N GLU A 666 8.82 29.15 -5.67
CA GLU A 666 9.01 30.36 -4.89
C GLU A 666 8.59 30.09 -3.44
N LEU A 667 9.49 30.31 -2.50
CA LEU A 667 9.27 30.02 -1.09
C LEU A 667 9.84 31.10 -0.19
N SER A 668 9.25 31.23 1.00
CA SER A 668 9.82 32.10 2.03
C SER A 668 10.96 31.40 2.78
N GLY A 669 12.08 32.09 2.97
CA GLY A 669 13.26 31.52 3.65
C GLY A 669 14.36 32.55 3.80
N LYS A 670 15.47 32.16 4.45
CA LYS A 670 16.68 33.01 4.57
C LYS A 670 17.89 32.30 3.98
N TYR A 671 18.60 33.00 3.10
CA TYR A 671 19.84 32.50 2.52
C TYR A 671 21.03 32.79 3.44
N ARG A 672 21.83 31.76 3.73
CA ARG A 672 23.11 31.87 4.43
C ARG A 672 24.15 31.07 3.66
N LYS A 673 25.37 31.61 3.59
CA LYS A 673 26.51 30.90 3.00
C LYS A 673 27.01 29.80 3.95
N THR A 674 27.17 30.12 5.22
CA THR A 674 27.61 29.18 6.25
C THR A 674 26.44 28.38 6.82
N GLN A 675 26.63 27.07 6.99
CA GLN A 675 25.61 26.10 7.38
C GLN A 675 24.31 26.23 6.57
N GLY A 676 24.44 26.53 5.29
CA GLY A 676 23.34 26.77 4.37
C GLY A 676 23.47 25.98 3.07
N VAL A 677 22.96 26.54 1.98
CA VAL A 677 22.87 25.84 0.69
C VAL A 677 24.25 25.56 0.09
N ASP A 678 25.20 26.48 0.23
CA ASP A 678 26.55 26.33 -0.32
C ASP A 678 27.29 25.16 0.34
N ASP A 679 27.26 25.08 1.67
CA ASP A 679 27.86 23.97 2.42
C ASP A 679 27.18 22.64 2.11
N TYR A 680 25.85 22.65 1.91
CA TYR A 680 25.12 21.48 1.46
C TYR A 680 25.62 20.98 0.10
N LEU A 681 25.62 21.83 -0.92
CA LEU A 681 26.01 21.45 -2.28
C LEU A 681 27.49 21.03 -2.35
N LYS A 682 28.36 21.72 -1.61
CA LYS A 682 29.77 21.32 -1.45
C LYS A 682 29.88 19.93 -0.81
N SER A 683 29.12 19.68 0.26
CA SER A 683 29.11 18.38 0.94
C SER A 683 28.53 17.27 0.04
N THR A 684 27.49 17.57 -0.73
CA THR A 684 26.90 16.66 -1.72
C THR A 684 27.90 16.32 -2.83
N SER A 685 28.70 17.28 -3.30
CA SER A 685 29.80 17.07 -4.25
C SER A 685 30.89 16.14 -3.71
N ILE A 686 31.20 16.23 -2.41
CA ILE A 686 32.15 15.32 -1.75
C ILE A 686 31.59 13.90 -1.67
N ALA A 687 30.33 13.77 -1.28
CA ALA A 687 29.65 12.49 -1.10
C ALA A 687 29.28 11.78 -2.41
N ASN A 688 29.06 12.54 -3.48
CA ASN A 688 28.67 12.04 -4.80
C ASN A 688 29.71 12.49 -5.86
N PRO A 689 30.91 11.90 -5.87
CA PRO A 689 32.04 12.34 -6.69
C PRO A 689 31.79 12.29 -8.21
N PHE A 690 30.79 11.52 -8.64
CA PHE A 690 30.38 11.35 -10.03
C PHE A 690 29.36 12.39 -10.51
N ALA A 691 28.77 13.18 -9.60
CA ALA A 691 27.84 14.23 -9.93
C ALA A 691 28.58 15.52 -10.30
N LYS A 692 28.06 16.24 -11.29
CA LYS A 692 28.41 17.64 -11.57
C LYS A 692 27.28 18.53 -11.09
N ILE A 693 27.61 19.51 -10.25
CA ILE A 693 26.64 20.45 -9.70
C ILE A 693 27.04 21.88 -10.10
N VAL A 694 26.14 22.62 -10.74
CA VAL A 694 26.33 24.03 -11.10
C VAL A 694 25.38 24.88 -10.27
N PHE A 695 25.92 25.66 -9.34
CA PHE A 695 25.16 26.49 -8.42
C PHE A 695 25.28 27.97 -8.78
N ALA A 696 24.14 28.64 -8.98
CA ALA A 696 24.05 30.10 -9.06
C ALA A 696 23.40 30.63 -7.78
N ALA A 697 24.20 31.29 -6.95
CA ALA A 697 23.77 31.88 -5.69
C ALA A 697 22.95 33.18 -5.90
N PRO A 698 22.18 33.62 -4.88
CA PRO A 698 21.38 34.85 -4.96
C PRO A 698 22.18 36.12 -5.20
N ASP A 699 23.45 36.13 -4.80
CA ASP A 699 24.37 37.26 -4.98
C ASP A 699 25.00 37.30 -6.40
N GLY A 700 24.63 36.37 -7.27
CA GLY A 700 25.15 36.25 -8.63
C GLY A 700 26.42 35.40 -8.74
N THR A 701 26.96 34.88 -7.63
CA THR A 701 28.12 33.99 -7.65
C THR A 701 27.76 32.68 -8.35
N LEU A 702 28.55 32.30 -9.38
CA LEU A 702 28.42 31.03 -10.06
C LEU A 702 29.53 30.07 -9.58
N THR A 703 29.14 29.02 -8.87
CA THR A 703 30.03 27.98 -8.38
C THR A 703 29.78 26.69 -9.16
N THR A 704 30.82 26.12 -9.75
CA THR A 704 30.72 24.82 -10.43
C THR A 704 31.51 23.78 -9.66
N PHE A 705 30.83 22.72 -9.25
CA PHE A 705 31.41 21.52 -8.66
C PHE A 705 31.54 20.46 -9.78
N PRO A 706 32.69 20.32 -10.46
CA PRO A 706 32.86 19.34 -11.53
C PRO A 706 32.92 17.91 -10.99
N ARG A 707 32.59 16.92 -11.81
CA ARG A 707 32.77 15.51 -11.43
C ARG A 707 34.25 15.18 -11.22
N SER A 708 34.56 14.42 -10.18
CA SER A 708 35.90 13.87 -9.91
C SER A 708 36.03 12.41 -10.36
N PHE A 709 34.91 11.73 -10.57
CA PHE A 709 34.83 10.34 -11.00
C PHE A 709 33.81 10.19 -12.14
N ASN A 710 34.07 9.31 -13.12
CA ASN A 710 33.23 9.19 -14.33
C ASN A 710 32.46 7.87 -14.39
N GLN A 711 32.22 7.24 -13.23
CA GLN A 711 31.54 5.96 -13.13
C GLN A 711 30.57 6.01 -11.95
N LEU A 712 29.37 5.47 -12.14
CA LEU A 712 28.38 5.31 -11.08
C LEU A 712 28.77 4.17 -10.15
N PRO A 713 28.43 4.27 -8.84
CA PRO A 713 28.62 3.15 -7.93
C PRO A 713 27.71 1.98 -8.31
N ALA A 714 28.10 0.78 -7.90
CA ALA A 714 27.27 -0.40 -8.12
C ALA A 714 25.94 -0.23 -7.36
N PRO A 715 24.79 -0.58 -7.98
CA PRO A 715 23.50 -0.50 -7.31
C PRO A 715 23.47 -1.52 -6.15
N PRO A 716 22.99 -1.11 -4.96
CA PRO A 716 22.90 -2.00 -3.81
C PRO A 716 21.88 -3.12 -4.10
N LYS A 717 22.22 -4.37 -3.75
CA LYS A 717 21.30 -5.49 -3.86
C LYS A 717 20.40 -5.61 -2.63
N GLU A 718 19.15 -5.96 -2.85
CA GLU A 718 18.22 -6.25 -1.76
C GLU A 718 18.70 -7.49 -0.97
N MET A 719 18.68 -7.39 0.36
CA MET A 719 19.09 -8.47 1.25
C MET A 719 17.99 -8.90 2.22
N ARG A 720 18.03 -10.18 2.59
CA ARG A 720 17.18 -10.72 3.66
C ARG A 720 17.64 -10.20 5.03
N PRO A 721 16.74 -10.10 6.02
CA PRO A 721 17.09 -9.62 7.34
C PRO A 721 18.13 -10.52 8.01
N HIS A 722 19.05 -9.92 8.77
CA HIS A 722 20.02 -10.67 9.54
C HIS A 722 19.48 -10.99 10.95
N PRO A 723 19.78 -12.18 11.51
CA PRO A 723 19.28 -12.64 12.82
C PRO A 723 19.46 -11.66 13.98
N TYR A 724 20.63 -11.04 14.11
CA TYR A 724 20.93 -10.04 15.15
C TYR A 724 20.02 -8.79 15.13
N GLY A 725 19.31 -8.53 14.04
CA GLY A 725 18.51 -7.32 13.86
C GLY A 725 17.02 -7.49 13.99
N VAL A 726 16.60 -8.74 14.16
CA VAL A 726 15.20 -9.06 14.21
C VAL A 726 14.72 -8.93 15.64
N GLU A 727 13.81 -8.00 15.87
CA GLU A 727 13.13 -7.85 17.16
C GLU A 727 12.00 -8.88 17.28
N PHE A 728 11.55 -9.14 18.51
CA PHE A 728 10.51 -10.12 18.80
C PHE A 728 9.26 -9.97 17.90
N GLY A 729 8.77 -8.74 17.72
CA GLY A 729 7.61 -8.47 16.88
C GLY A 729 7.85 -8.73 15.39
N ILE A 730 9.07 -8.50 14.89
CA ILE A 730 9.45 -8.82 13.50
C ILE A 730 9.58 -10.34 13.36
N LEU A 731 10.25 -11.01 14.32
CA LEU A 731 10.43 -12.46 14.32
C LEU A 731 9.08 -13.18 14.31
N LEU A 732 8.11 -12.72 15.11
CA LEU A 732 6.75 -13.24 15.09
C LEU A 732 6.08 -13.06 13.72
N ARG A 733 6.22 -11.88 13.11
CA ARG A 733 5.69 -11.64 11.75
C ARG A 733 6.38 -12.51 10.71
N MET A 734 7.68 -12.77 10.83
CA MET A 734 8.43 -13.64 9.94
C MET A 734 8.07 -15.11 10.13
N LEU A 735 7.99 -15.59 11.37
CA LEU A 735 7.55 -16.96 11.71
C LEU A 735 6.11 -17.22 11.24
N ALA A 736 5.26 -16.19 11.20
CA ALA A 736 3.89 -16.25 10.69
C ALA A 736 3.74 -15.98 9.18
N ARG A 737 4.83 -15.69 8.46
CA ARG A 737 4.83 -15.41 7.00
C ARG A 737 5.80 -16.29 6.22
N THR A 738 6.71 -16.97 6.91
CA THR A 738 7.69 -17.84 6.30
C THR A 738 6.98 -18.98 5.59
N SER A 739 7.64 -19.43 4.53
CA SER A 739 7.43 -20.70 3.90
C SER A 739 8.69 -21.55 4.20
N SER A 740 8.97 -21.95 5.46
CA SER A 740 10.08 -22.87 5.84
C SER A 740 9.70 -24.08 6.76
N GLN A 741 9.69 -25.36 6.30
CA GLN A 741 8.82 -26.44 6.90
C GLN A 741 9.27 -26.88 8.29
N SER A 742 10.45 -26.39 8.65
CA SER A 742 11.17 -26.69 9.86
C SER A 742 11.81 -25.38 10.33
N VAL A 743 11.95 -25.20 11.64
CA VAL A 743 12.69 -24.05 12.21
C VAL A 743 14.09 -23.99 11.61
N SER A 744 14.73 -25.14 11.35
CA SER A 744 16.02 -25.18 10.67
C SER A 744 15.97 -24.59 9.26
N SER A 745 14.94 -24.91 8.47
CA SER A 745 14.77 -24.35 7.12
C SER A 745 14.44 -22.86 7.17
N PHE A 746 13.74 -22.40 8.20
CA PHE A 746 13.32 -21.01 8.38
C PHE A 746 14.52 -20.13 8.61
N LEU A 747 15.34 -20.57 9.56
CA LEU A 747 16.60 -19.93 9.87
C LEU A 747 17.48 -19.86 8.61
N SER A 748 17.54 -20.92 7.78
CA SER A 748 18.38 -20.91 6.58
C SER A 748 17.83 -20.12 5.37
N ASN A 749 16.51 -20.09 5.16
CA ASN A 749 15.92 -19.48 3.97
C ASN A 749 15.55 -18.02 4.16
N ASP A 750 15.02 -17.63 5.32
CA ASP A 750 14.45 -16.30 5.52
C ASP A 750 15.42 -15.28 6.10
N PHE A 751 16.57 -15.76 6.58
CA PHE A 751 17.62 -14.92 7.12
C PHE A 751 18.87 -14.97 6.26
N SER A 752 19.57 -13.85 6.25
CA SER A 752 20.90 -13.79 5.66
C SER A 752 21.91 -14.53 6.55
N SER A 753 22.91 -15.16 5.92
CA SER A 753 24.10 -15.75 6.56
C SER A 753 23.88 -16.92 7.52
N ILE A 754 22.73 -17.59 7.47
CA ILE A 754 22.51 -18.85 8.20
C ILE A 754 22.54 -20.04 7.23
N GLY A 755 23.53 -20.91 7.39
CA GLY A 755 23.56 -22.23 6.76
C GLY A 755 22.86 -23.31 7.59
N ALA A 756 22.78 -24.54 7.05
CA ALA A 756 22.14 -25.67 7.73
C ALA A 756 22.81 -26.05 9.07
N VAL A 757 24.13 -25.84 9.20
CA VAL A 757 24.88 -26.12 10.43
C VAL A 757 24.53 -25.10 11.52
N SER A 758 24.62 -23.80 11.21
CA SER A 758 24.28 -22.72 12.14
C SER A 758 22.81 -22.76 12.55
N ALA A 759 21.91 -23.12 11.62
CA ALA A 759 20.50 -23.30 11.94
C ALA A 759 20.27 -24.40 13.00
N LYS A 760 20.97 -25.54 12.88
CA LYS A 760 20.90 -26.62 13.87
C LYS A 760 21.47 -26.19 15.22
N GLU A 761 22.58 -25.47 15.22
CA GLU A 761 23.22 -24.94 16.43
C GLU A 761 22.28 -23.96 17.17
N ILE A 762 21.65 -23.03 16.43
CA ILE A 762 20.63 -22.11 16.99
C ILE A 762 19.49 -22.89 17.63
N CYS A 763 18.98 -23.92 16.96
CA CYS A 763 17.92 -24.77 17.50
C CYS A 763 18.36 -25.51 18.78
N GLN A 764 19.59 -26.03 18.82
CA GLN A 764 20.15 -26.70 19.99
C GLN A 764 20.28 -25.75 21.19
N VAL A 765 20.80 -24.54 20.98
CA VAL A 765 20.92 -23.52 22.03
C VAL A 765 19.56 -23.06 22.52
N ALA A 766 18.59 -22.91 21.60
CA ALA A 766 17.21 -22.58 21.95
C ALA A 766 16.45 -23.72 22.66
N LYS A 767 17.00 -24.94 22.65
CA LYS A 767 16.34 -26.18 23.08
C LYS A 767 15.02 -26.43 22.32
N ILE A 768 15.05 -26.15 21.02
CA ILE A 768 13.93 -26.33 20.09
C ILE A 768 14.32 -27.43 19.10
N ASP A 769 13.43 -28.38 18.86
CA ASP A 769 13.66 -29.40 17.85
C ASP A 769 13.75 -28.73 16.46
N PRO A 770 14.87 -28.88 15.72
CA PRO A 770 15.06 -28.28 14.41
C PRO A 770 13.97 -28.62 13.40
N LYS A 771 13.25 -29.75 13.58
CA LYS A 771 12.18 -30.23 12.71
C LYS A 771 10.79 -29.67 13.05
N LEU A 772 10.65 -28.92 14.15
CA LEU A 772 9.39 -28.27 14.50
C LEU A 772 8.98 -27.27 13.41
N LYS A 773 7.68 -27.07 13.23
CA LYS A 773 7.18 -26.07 12.29
C LYS A 773 7.35 -24.66 12.88
N PRO A 774 7.85 -23.65 12.14
CA PRO A 774 8.04 -22.30 12.66
C PRO A 774 6.77 -21.68 13.26
N ALA A 775 5.62 -21.92 12.62
CA ALA A 775 4.31 -21.44 13.08
C ALA A 775 3.80 -22.11 14.37
N SER A 776 4.43 -23.20 14.82
CA SER A 776 4.02 -23.93 16.03
C SER A 776 4.75 -23.49 17.30
N LEU A 777 5.70 -22.56 17.19
CA LEU A 777 6.46 -22.04 18.34
C LEU A 777 5.58 -21.13 19.20
N ASP A 778 5.53 -21.40 20.51
CA ASP A 778 4.86 -20.52 21.47
C ASP A 778 5.69 -19.25 21.74
N HIS A 779 5.10 -18.24 22.37
CA HIS A 779 5.79 -16.97 22.66
C HIS A 779 7.10 -17.16 23.45
N ALA A 780 7.15 -18.12 24.38
CA ALA A 780 8.34 -18.39 25.20
C ALA A 780 9.44 -19.10 24.40
N GLN A 781 9.07 -19.96 23.45
CA GLN A 781 9.96 -20.62 22.51
C GLN A 781 10.49 -19.62 21.48
N VAL A 782 9.66 -18.70 20.98
CA VAL A 782 10.10 -17.61 20.10
C VAL A 782 11.09 -16.70 20.80
N GLU A 783 10.87 -16.39 22.08
CA GLU A 783 11.83 -15.63 22.88
C GLU A 783 13.16 -16.39 23.05
N LYS A 784 13.12 -17.69 23.37
CA LYS A 784 14.30 -18.55 23.44
C LYS A 784 15.03 -18.65 22.10
N LEU A 785 14.29 -18.75 20.99
CA LEU A 785 14.83 -18.78 19.64
C LEU A 785 15.54 -17.46 19.32
N LEU A 786 14.92 -16.32 19.64
CA LEU A 786 15.51 -15.00 19.45
C LEU A 786 16.79 -14.84 20.26
N GLN A 787 16.78 -15.23 21.54
CA GLN A 787 17.96 -15.22 22.39
C GLN A 787 19.06 -16.15 21.85
N ALA A 788 18.71 -17.32 21.30
CA ALA A 788 19.67 -18.23 20.68
C ALA A 788 20.26 -17.66 19.37
N MET A 789 19.43 -17.02 18.53
CA MET A 789 19.86 -16.34 17.31
C MET A 789 20.87 -15.22 17.60
N GLN A 790 20.76 -14.56 18.75
CA GLN A 790 21.71 -13.53 19.19
C GLN A 790 22.96 -14.13 19.87
N LYS A 791 22.87 -15.31 20.49
CA LYS A 791 24.02 -15.94 21.15
C LYS A 791 24.93 -16.72 20.20
N VAL A 792 24.36 -17.37 19.18
CA VAL A 792 25.13 -18.19 18.24
C VAL A 792 25.93 -17.31 17.30
N LYS A 793 27.19 -17.69 17.07
CA LYS A 793 28.10 -16.96 16.21
C LYS A 793 27.77 -17.25 14.74
N ILE A 794 27.10 -16.30 14.10
CA ILE A 794 26.67 -16.40 12.69
C ILE A 794 27.66 -15.66 11.79
N GLN A 795 27.76 -16.07 10.52
CA GLN A 795 28.54 -15.33 9.53
C GLN A 795 27.99 -13.92 9.34
N ARG A 796 28.85 -12.98 8.95
CA ARG A 796 28.41 -11.61 8.68
C ARG A 796 27.50 -11.58 7.44
N PRO A 797 26.53 -10.65 7.36
CA PRO A 797 25.71 -10.43 6.16
C PRO A 797 26.60 -10.08 4.95
N PRO A 798 26.13 -10.36 3.72
CA PRO A 798 26.87 -10.07 2.51
C PRO A 798 27.02 -8.55 2.31
N LEU A 799 28.13 -8.15 1.70
CA LEU A 799 28.53 -6.74 1.59
C LEU A 799 27.94 -6.03 0.37
N ASP A 800 27.37 -6.78 -0.59
CA ASP A 800 26.84 -6.28 -1.85
C ASP A 800 25.49 -5.53 -1.72
N CYS A 801 24.96 -5.46 -0.49
CA CYS A 801 23.79 -4.66 -0.14
C CYS A 801 24.12 -3.18 0.18
N LEU A 802 25.41 -2.83 0.28
CA LEU A 802 25.85 -1.47 0.58
C LEU A 802 26.36 -0.78 -0.70
N SER A 803 26.14 0.53 -0.78
CA SER A 803 26.72 1.39 -1.81
C SER A 803 27.54 2.50 -1.12
N PRO A 804 28.76 2.18 -0.65
CA PRO A 804 29.66 3.16 -0.03
C PRO A 804 30.23 4.14 -1.06
N ILE A 805 30.91 5.19 -0.61
CA ILE A 805 31.57 6.15 -1.53
C ILE A 805 32.81 5.49 -2.16
N GLY A 806 33.58 4.78 -1.33
CA GLY A 806 34.87 4.17 -1.69
C GLY A 806 36.04 5.04 -1.25
N LYS A 807 37.11 4.38 -0.75
CA LYS A 807 38.33 5.06 -0.27
C LYS A 807 38.97 5.98 -1.32
N VAL A 808 39.08 5.51 -2.57
CA VAL A 808 39.79 6.21 -3.66
C VAL A 808 38.95 7.37 -4.18
N GLU A 809 37.66 7.14 -4.33
CA GLU A 809 36.66 8.09 -4.78
C GLU A 809 36.53 9.25 -3.78
N LEU A 810 36.47 8.95 -2.48
CA LEU A 810 36.45 9.95 -1.41
C LEU A 810 37.76 10.74 -1.34
N GLU A 811 38.91 10.11 -1.56
CA GLU A 811 40.20 10.81 -1.55
C GLU A 811 40.30 11.81 -2.72
N LYS A 812 39.85 11.39 -3.91
CA LYS A 812 39.80 12.24 -5.10
C LYS A 812 38.82 13.40 -4.92
N SER A 813 37.66 13.17 -4.32
CA SER A 813 36.66 14.22 -4.09
C SER A 813 37.16 15.26 -3.08
N LEU A 814 37.85 14.82 -2.02
CA LEU A 814 38.47 15.71 -1.03
C LEU A 814 39.61 16.55 -1.62
N LYS A 815 40.52 15.95 -2.39
CA LYS A 815 41.60 16.70 -3.06
C LYS A 815 41.06 17.73 -4.07
N LYS A 816 39.94 17.42 -4.72
CA LYS A 816 39.26 18.33 -5.65
C LYS A 816 38.65 19.54 -4.92
N GLU A 817 37.96 19.31 -3.81
CA GLU A 817 37.25 20.37 -3.06
C GLU A 817 38.16 21.17 -2.12
N TYR A 818 39.34 20.63 -1.80
CA TYR A 818 40.36 21.25 -0.96
C TYR A 818 41.74 21.13 -1.63
N PRO A 819 42.00 21.88 -2.73
CA PRO A 819 43.28 21.82 -3.43
C PRO A 819 44.45 22.38 -2.63
N ASP A 820 44.19 23.30 -1.69
CA ASP A 820 45.20 23.91 -0.81
C ASP A 820 45.58 23.01 0.39
N ALA A 821 45.00 21.81 0.49
CA ALA A 821 45.31 20.89 1.58
C ALA A 821 46.76 20.38 1.48
N GLU A 822 47.50 20.47 2.58
CA GLU A 822 48.86 19.93 2.68
C GLU A 822 48.86 18.40 2.72
N PHE A 823 47.80 17.81 3.28
CA PHE A 823 47.68 16.36 3.45
C PHE A 823 46.21 15.93 3.40
N VAL A 824 45.95 14.84 2.67
CA VAL A 824 44.64 14.19 2.59
C VAL A 824 44.85 12.69 2.75
N ALA A 825 44.10 12.06 3.65
CA ALA A 825 44.06 10.61 3.78
C ALA A 825 42.63 10.12 3.98
N THR A 826 42.33 8.96 3.43
CA THR A 826 41.05 8.29 3.61
C THR A 826 41.26 6.89 4.19
N VAL A 827 40.33 6.49 5.05
CA VAL A 827 40.29 5.19 5.68
C VAL A 827 38.92 4.59 5.40
N GLU A 828 38.93 3.36 4.93
CA GLU A 828 37.74 2.56 4.72
C GLU A 828 37.88 1.33 5.60
N ARG A 829 36.89 1.11 6.47
CA ARG A 829 36.86 -0.04 7.37
C ARG A 829 36.12 -1.19 6.73
N GLU A 830 36.44 -2.40 7.16
CA GLU A 830 35.65 -3.57 6.81
C GLU A 830 34.22 -3.43 7.35
N PRO A 831 33.18 -3.80 6.58
CA PRO A 831 31.82 -3.66 7.06
C PRO A 831 31.55 -4.50 8.32
N THR A 832 30.83 -3.89 9.23
CA THR A 832 30.39 -4.45 10.51
C THR A 832 28.87 -4.52 10.55
N VAL A 833 28.32 -5.04 11.64
CA VAL A 833 26.88 -5.23 11.79
C VAL A 833 26.46 -4.59 13.09
N TYR A 834 25.40 -3.79 13.06
CA TYR A 834 24.73 -3.31 14.26
C TYR A 834 23.28 -3.77 14.17
N ARG A 835 22.74 -4.40 15.23
CA ARG A 835 21.37 -4.97 15.21
C ARG A 835 21.04 -5.61 13.85
N GLY A 836 21.86 -6.53 13.37
CA GLY A 836 21.67 -7.22 12.08
C GLY A 836 21.77 -6.39 10.80
N ASN A 837 21.89 -5.07 10.87
CA ASN A 837 22.05 -4.24 9.69
C ASN A 837 23.55 -4.09 9.38
N PRO A 838 24.02 -4.53 8.20
CA PRO A 838 25.38 -4.25 7.78
C PRO A 838 25.58 -2.75 7.66
N PHE A 839 26.71 -2.27 8.13
CA PHE A 839 27.14 -0.90 7.94
C PHE A 839 28.64 -0.83 7.69
N LYS A 840 29.05 0.19 6.95
CA LYS A 840 30.44 0.49 6.65
C LYS A 840 30.74 1.92 7.06
N ILE A 841 31.89 2.14 7.68
CA ILE A 841 32.38 3.46 8.05
C ILE A 841 33.56 3.84 7.16
N GLU A 842 33.48 5.03 6.59
CA GLU A 842 34.55 5.66 5.82
C GLU A 842 34.89 6.99 6.48
N VAL A 843 36.19 7.25 6.65
CA VAL A 843 36.70 8.48 7.26
C VAL A 843 37.66 9.13 6.29
N GLY A 844 37.51 10.44 6.08
CA GLY A 844 38.49 11.27 5.38
C GLY A 844 39.05 12.31 6.31
N ILE A 845 40.37 12.53 6.27
CA ILE A 845 41.03 13.60 7.00
C ILE A 845 41.78 14.51 6.03
N VAL A 846 41.57 15.81 6.18
CA VAL A 846 42.22 16.86 5.40
C VAL A 846 42.93 17.78 6.39
N TYR A 847 44.21 18.04 6.18
CA TYR A 847 45.04 18.88 7.04
C TYR A 847 45.67 20.03 6.24
N GLY A 848 45.79 21.20 6.87
CA GLY A 848 46.43 22.39 6.30
C GLY A 848 45.46 23.40 5.71
N VAL A 849 44.15 23.22 5.95
CA VAL A 849 43.10 24.15 5.49
C VAL A 849 42.52 24.86 6.71
N GLY A 850 42.73 26.18 6.81
CA GLY A 850 42.32 27.01 7.95
C GLY A 850 43.48 27.37 8.89
N ASN A 851 43.17 28.00 10.02
CA ASN A 851 44.17 28.42 11.01
C ASN A 851 44.42 27.35 12.08
N ALA A 852 45.56 27.43 12.77
CA ALA A 852 45.92 26.49 13.83
C ALA A 852 44.98 26.50 15.05
N ASP A 853 44.37 27.66 15.32
CA ASP A 853 43.46 27.87 16.46
C ASP A 853 42.00 27.56 16.14
N ASP A 854 41.67 27.26 14.87
CA ASP A 854 40.29 26.99 14.46
C ASP A 854 39.81 25.65 15.04
N THR A 855 38.53 25.58 15.39
CA THR A 855 37.91 24.31 15.78
C THR A 855 37.80 23.39 14.58
N MET A 856 38.17 22.11 14.74
CA MET A 856 38.09 21.12 13.66
C MET A 856 36.67 21.04 13.09
N THR A 857 36.57 21.06 11.75
CA THR A 857 35.28 20.95 11.04
C THR A 857 34.94 19.49 10.80
N VAL A 858 33.73 19.06 11.20
CA VAL A 858 33.27 17.67 11.03
C VAL A 858 32.12 17.61 10.02
N LEU A 859 32.39 17.04 8.85
CA LEU A 859 31.41 16.72 7.81
C LEU A 859 30.87 15.31 8.04
N ARG A 860 29.54 15.19 8.11
CA ARG A 860 28.85 13.94 8.45
C ARG A 860 28.00 13.50 7.26
N PHE A 861 28.14 12.25 6.86
CA PHE A 861 27.38 11.66 5.77
C PHE A 861 26.69 10.37 6.21
N ALA A 862 25.46 10.17 5.72
CA ALA A 862 24.75 8.91 5.85
C ALA A 862 24.19 8.50 4.48
N ASN A 863 24.54 7.31 3.98
CA ASN A 863 24.14 6.84 2.66
C ASN A 863 24.34 7.89 1.55
N ARG A 864 25.53 8.52 1.51
CA ARG A 864 25.90 9.58 0.56
C ARG A 864 25.08 10.89 0.66
N VAL A 865 24.24 11.03 1.69
CA VAL A 865 23.49 12.27 1.98
C VAL A 865 24.19 13.06 3.11
N PRO A 866 24.45 14.36 2.93
CA PRO A 866 25.01 15.22 3.98
C PRO A 866 24.06 15.47 5.15
N LEU A 867 24.60 15.45 6.37
CA LEU A 867 23.90 15.75 7.62
C LEU A 867 24.38 17.09 8.18
N LEU A 868 23.61 18.16 7.99
CA LEU A 868 24.04 19.52 8.35
C LEU A 868 23.59 19.93 9.76
N TYR A 869 22.39 19.54 10.20
CA TYR A 869 21.87 19.97 11.50
C TYR A 869 22.10 18.95 12.61
N GLN A 870 21.83 19.38 13.86
CA GLN A 870 21.89 18.53 15.06
C GLN A 870 23.24 17.82 15.28
N ALA A 871 24.35 18.45 14.88
CA ALA A 871 25.69 17.88 15.04
C ALA A 871 26.02 17.51 16.50
N GLY A 872 25.51 18.27 17.48
CA GLY A 872 25.76 18.01 18.91
C GLY A 872 25.21 16.68 19.44
N ALA A 873 24.12 16.17 18.86
CA ALA A 873 23.48 14.91 19.28
C ALA A 873 23.92 13.71 18.41
N CYS A 874 24.70 13.95 17.35
CA CYS A 874 25.04 12.93 16.37
C CYS A 874 26.18 12.02 16.86
N GLY A 875 26.01 10.70 16.71
CA GLY A 875 27.00 9.70 17.09
C GLY A 875 28.38 9.86 16.44
N ALA A 876 28.44 10.38 15.20
CA ALA A 876 29.70 10.73 14.55
C ALA A 876 30.48 11.82 15.33
N THR A 877 29.81 12.88 15.77
CA THR A 877 30.43 13.95 16.56
C THR A 877 30.85 13.45 17.94
N GLU A 878 30.05 12.58 18.54
CA GLU A 878 30.39 11.93 19.81
C GLU A 878 31.65 11.06 19.67
N ALA A 879 31.76 10.25 18.61
CA ALA A 879 32.94 9.45 18.32
C ALA A 879 34.20 10.32 18.13
N VAL A 880 34.05 11.48 17.50
CA VAL A 880 35.12 12.47 17.33
C VAL A 880 35.60 13.03 18.66
N LYS A 881 34.67 13.46 19.53
CA LYS A 881 35.00 13.99 20.87
C LYS A 881 35.64 12.92 21.77
N ALA A 882 35.16 11.68 21.68
CA ALA A 882 35.66 10.55 22.46
C ALA A 882 37.04 10.03 22.01
N THR A 883 37.56 10.51 20.88
CA THR A 883 38.91 10.16 20.38
C THR A 883 39.94 11.11 20.98
N ASP A 884 41.04 10.57 21.50
CA ASP A 884 42.14 11.35 22.09
C ASP A 884 43.07 11.87 20.99
N TRP A 885 42.81 13.08 20.50
CA TRP A 885 43.53 13.67 19.38
C TRP A 885 44.91 14.22 19.74
N LYS A 886 45.19 14.41 21.04
CA LYS A 886 46.52 14.81 21.52
C LYS A 886 47.61 13.82 21.12
N ARG A 887 47.28 12.53 21.15
CA ARG A 887 48.19 11.45 20.73
C ARG A 887 48.55 11.51 19.24
N TYR A 888 47.71 12.15 18.43
CA TYR A 888 47.90 12.27 16.98
C TYR A 888 48.44 13.64 16.55
N GLY A 889 48.80 14.49 17.52
CA GLY A 889 49.46 15.77 17.26
C GLY A 889 48.54 16.99 17.12
N LEU A 890 47.27 16.87 17.51
CA LEU A 890 46.33 18.01 17.58
C LEU A 890 46.11 18.46 19.02
N SER A 891 45.73 19.72 19.24
CA SER A 891 45.39 20.25 20.56
C SER A 891 43.92 19.95 20.90
N GLN A 892 43.63 19.54 22.14
CA GLN A 892 42.27 19.25 22.60
C GLN A 892 42.10 19.58 24.09
N SER A 893 41.07 20.36 24.42
CA SER A 893 40.78 20.81 25.78
C SER A 893 39.62 19.99 26.38
N GLY A 894 39.93 18.94 27.15
CA GLY A 894 38.93 18.05 27.74
C GLY A 894 38.17 17.22 26.69
N GLU A 895 36.85 17.08 26.85
CA GLU A 895 35.96 16.35 25.92
C GLU A 895 35.39 17.21 24.78
N ASN A 896 36.00 18.38 24.52
CA ASN A 896 35.60 19.25 23.42
C ASN A 896 36.14 18.75 22.07
N THR A 897 35.57 19.25 20.99
CA THR A 897 36.09 19.04 19.63
C THR A 897 37.55 19.57 19.57
N PRO A 898 38.49 18.84 18.97
CA PRO A 898 39.89 19.27 18.88
C PRO A 898 40.02 20.56 18.05
N SER A 899 41.07 21.33 18.33
CA SER A 899 41.49 22.51 17.58
C SER A 899 42.64 22.16 16.63
N GLY A 900 42.59 22.75 15.44
CA GLY A 900 43.58 22.56 14.38
C GLY A 900 42.99 22.81 12.99
N PRO A 901 43.83 23.01 11.97
CA PRO A 901 43.42 23.28 10.58
C PRO A 901 43.04 21.95 9.90
N VAL A 902 42.03 21.28 10.45
CA VAL A 902 41.61 19.93 10.10
C VAL A 902 40.14 19.92 9.71
N ILE A 903 39.87 19.25 8.60
CA ILE A 903 38.52 18.91 8.16
C ILE A 903 38.42 17.40 8.16
N LEU A 904 37.38 16.92 8.82
CA LEU A 904 37.14 15.50 9.04
C LEU A 904 35.82 15.11 8.41
N VAL A 905 35.86 14.11 7.54
CA VAL A 905 34.68 13.48 6.95
C VAL A 905 34.42 12.16 7.68
N VAL A 906 33.18 11.94 8.10
CA VAL A 906 32.71 10.65 8.61
C VAL A 906 31.46 10.24 7.83
N HIS A 907 31.57 9.15 7.08
CA HIS A 907 30.48 8.57 6.31
C HIS A 907 30.07 7.21 6.87
N MET A 908 28.76 7.01 7.03
CA MET A 908 28.15 5.73 7.34
C MET A 908 27.27 5.27 6.17
N ALA A 909 27.60 4.13 5.57
CA ALA A 909 26.75 3.45 4.60
C ALA A 909 26.05 2.26 5.28
N SER A 910 24.71 2.20 5.23
CA SER A 910 23.93 1.07 5.76
C SER A 910 22.58 0.92 5.05
N VAL A 911 22.04 -0.30 5.02
CA VAL A 911 20.69 -0.59 4.51
C VAL A 911 19.62 0.17 5.29
N TRP A 912 19.85 0.35 6.59
CA TRP A 912 19.02 1.16 7.47
C TRP A 912 19.96 2.04 8.28
N VAL A 913 19.74 3.36 8.31
CA VAL A 913 20.53 4.26 9.16
C VAL A 913 19.68 4.64 10.36
N PRO A 914 20.19 4.52 11.60
CA PRO A 914 19.41 4.83 12.78
C PRO A 914 19.43 6.35 13.01
N PHE A 915 18.39 7.05 12.57
CA PHE A 915 18.26 8.49 12.81
C PHE A 915 17.62 8.80 14.16
N ILE A 916 17.95 9.95 14.75
CA ILE A 916 17.37 10.43 16.02
C ILE A 916 15.95 10.99 15.80
N SER A 917 15.69 11.57 14.64
CA SER A 917 14.42 12.19 14.26
C SER A 917 13.99 11.75 12.85
N GLU A 918 12.69 11.88 12.57
CA GLU A 918 12.11 11.63 11.24
C GLU A 918 12.66 12.56 10.14
N SER A 919 13.24 13.70 10.52
CA SER A 919 13.89 14.64 9.61
C SER A 919 15.26 14.18 9.11
N LYS A 920 15.79 13.04 9.62
CA LYS A 920 17.04 12.40 9.17
C LYS A 920 18.31 13.27 9.25
N GLU A 921 18.46 14.08 10.30
CA GLU A 921 19.58 15.04 10.43
C GLU A 921 20.77 14.56 11.29
N ALA A 922 20.60 13.50 12.07
CA ALA A 922 21.64 12.99 12.96
C ALA A 922 21.54 11.48 13.14
N ILE A 923 22.71 10.83 13.12
CA ILE A 923 22.86 9.39 13.41
C ILE A 923 22.81 9.20 14.92
N ALA A 924 21.99 8.26 15.38
CA ALA A 924 21.87 7.91 16.79
C ALA A 924 23.16 7.24 17.32
N PRO A 925 23.61 7.58 18.54
CA PRO A 925 24.87 7.10 19.11
C PRO A 925 24.75 5.67 19.67
N TYR A 926 24.59 4.68 18.79
CA TYR A 926 24.65 3.27 19.19
C TYR A 926 26.09 2.86 19.50
N PRO A 927 26.36 2.09 20.59
CA PRO A 927 27.71 1.72 20.99
C PRO A 927 28.55 1.04 19.90
N ASP A 928 27.94 0.14 19.12
CA ASP A 928 28.63 -0.57 18.02
C ASP A 928 29.06 0.39 16.91
N ILE A 929 28.21 1.35 16.58
CA ILE A 929 28.47 2.36 15.53
C ILE A 929 29.54 3.34 16.00
N VAL A 930 29.40 3.88 17.21
CA VAL A 930 30.35 4.84 17.80
C VAL A 930 31.73 4.19 17.98
N LYS A 931 31.78 2.94 18.41
CA LYS A 931 33.03 2.17 18.52
C LYS A 931 33.71 2.03 17.16
N GLU A 932 32.99 1.62 16.13
CA GLU A 932 33.57 1.43 14.79
C GLU A 932 34.01 2.78 14.17
N MET A 933 33.21 3.83 14.34
CA MET A 933 33.59 5.20 13.97
C MET A 933 34.87 5.62 14.67
N LYS A 934 34.99 5.40 15.99
CA LYS A 934 36.19 5.72 16.76
C LYS A 934 37.42 4.98 16.23
N LEU A 935 37.31 3.69 15.90
CA LEU A 935 38.42 2.93 15.31
C LEU A 935 38.84 3.51 13.95
N ALA A 936 37.89 3.83 13.08
CA ALA A 936 38.17 4.47 11.79
C ALA A 936 38.86 5.84 11.96
N LEU A 937 38.43 6.63 12.94
CA LEU A 937 39.02 7.91 13.29
C LEU A 937 40.46 7.77 13.82
N GLN A 938 40.72 6.75 14.64
CA GLN A 938 42.07 6.45 15.12
C GLN A 938 43.01 6.02 13.99
N ASP A 939 42.51 5.24 13.02
CA ASP A 939 43.26 4.87 11.82
C ASP A 939 43.66 6.11 11.02
N ALA A 940 42.72 7.03 10.78
CA ALA A 940 42.98 8.30 10.11
C ALA A 940 43.93 9.21 10.92
N GLY A 941 43.78 9.24 12.25
CA GLY A 941 44.67 9.95 13.16
C GLY A 941 46.11 9.43 13.12
N ARG A 942 46.31 8.11 12.95
CA ARG A 942 47.64 7.51 12.78
C ARG A 942 48.30 7.93 11.47
N GLU A 943 47.55 8.00 10.37
CA GLU A 943 48.03 8.53 9.08
C GLU A 943 48.48 9.99 9.23
N LEU A 944 47.65 10.82 9.86
CA LEU A 944 47.99 12.22 10.14
C LEU A 944 49.24 12.35 11.03
N SER A 945 49.31 11.56 12.10
CA SER A 945 50.44 11.59 13.03
C SER A 945 51.76 11.21 12.34
N ARG A 946 51.73 10.27 11.39
CA ARG A 946 52.91 9.91 10.59
C ARG A 946 53.35 11.08 9.72
N TYR A 947 52.41 11.77 9.07
CA TYR A 947 52.70 12.98 8.29
C TYR A 947 53.28 14.11 9.16
N LEU A 948 52.63 14.44 10.28
CA LEU A 948 53.07 15.49 11.19
C LEU A 948 54.44 15.19 11.82
N SER A 949 54.69 13.93 12.19
CA SER A 949 55.99 13.51 12.71
C SER A 949 57.09 13.65 11.65
N GLY A 950 56.79 13.30 10.39
CA GLY A 950 57.68 13.55 9.27
C GLY A 950 58.00 15.04 9.08
N LYS A 951 56.97 15.90 9.15
CA LYS A 951 57.11 17.37 9.07
C LYS A 951 57.96 17.93 10.22
N ARG A 952 57.74 17.45 11.45
CA ARG A 952 58.55 17.84 12.62
C ARG A 952 60.01 17.40 12.47
N LYS A 953 60.26 16.14 12.09
CA LYS A 953 61.63 15.63 11.86
C LYS A 953 62.36 16.43 10.77
N ALA A 954 61.70 16.75 9.66
CA ALA A 954 62.29 17.59 8.61
C ALA A 954 62.60 19.02 9.09
N GLY A 955 61.70 19.59 9.91
CA GLY A 955 61.91 20.89 10.54
C GLY A 955 63.06 20.88 11.56
N GLU A 956 63.17 19.84 12.39
CA GLU A 956 64.27 19.65 13.33
C GLU A 956 65.60 19.47 12.61
N GLN A 957 65.65 18.69 11.52
CA GLN A 957 66.85 18.55 10.69
C GLN A 957 67.27 19.90 10.09
N THR A 958 66.31 20.69 9.62
CA THR A 958 66.57 22.04 9.06
C THR A 958 67.07 22.99 10.15
N ARG A 959 66.46 22.98 11.34
CA ARG A 959 66.89 23.78 12.49
C ARG A 959 68.28 23.36 12.97
N ARG A 960 68.55 22.05 13.03
CA ARG A 960 69.85 21.49 13.39
C ARG A 960 70.92 21.89 12.37
N LEU A 961 70.59 21.88 11.08
CA LEU A 961 71.46 22.38 10.02
C LEU A 961 71.76 23.88 10.17
N GLN A 962 70.74 24.71 10.43
CA GLN A 962 70.94 26.15 10.69
C GLN A 962 71.79 26.42 11.93
N ILE A 963 71.62 25.61 12.98
CA ILE A 963 72.45 25.66 14.18
C ILE A 963 73.91 25.32 13.84
N PHE A 964 74.15 24.21 13.13
CA PHE A 964 75.51 23.81 12.73
C PHE A 964 76.15 24.82 11.77
N GLU A 965 75.42 25.38 10.81
CA GLU A 965 75.92 26.46 9.94
C GLU A 965 76.28 27.71 10.76
N ARG A 966 75.49 28.06 11.78
CA ARG A 966 75.80 29.19 12.68
C ARG A 966 77.08 28.95 13.47
N TYR A 967 77.22 27.79 14.12
CA TYR A 967 78.40 27.46 14.93
C TYR A 967 79.62 27.07 14.10
N SER A 968 79.46 26.68 12.83
CA SER A 968 80.56 26.35 11.92
C SER A 968 81.57 27.50 11.80
N GLY A 969 81.08 28.75 11.83
CA GLY A 969 81.92 29.94 11.76
C GLY A 969 82.80 30.09 13.00
N GLU A 970 82.22 29.99 14.19
CA GLU A 970 82.95 30.09 15.46
C GLU A 970 83.96 28.96 15.64
N VAL A 971 83.58 27.73 15.25
CA VAL A 971 84.48 26.57 15.31
C VAL A 971 85.61 26.68 14.29
N ALA A 972 85.33 27.15 13.07
CA ALA A 972 86.36 27.38 12.06
C ALA A 972 87.37 28.46 12.50
N GLU A 973 86.92 29.50 13.19
CA GLU A 973 87.78 30.53 13.78
C GLU A 973 88.67 29.96 14.89
N ALA A 974 88.10 29.20 15.83
CA ALA A 974 88.87 28.55 16.89
C ALA A 974 89.92 27.56 16.36
N ILE A 975 89.58 26.76 15.34
CA ILE A 975 90.51 25.81 14.70
C ILE A 975 91.60 26.55 13.92
N ALA A 976 91.25 27.64 13.22
CA ALA A 976 92.22 28.47 12.51
C ALA A 976 93.27 29.08 13.46
N ILE A 977 92.86 29.50 14.66
CA ILE A 977 93.78 30.00 15.70
C ILE A 977 94.72 28.89 16.19
N LEU A 978 94.22 27.67 16.40
CA LEU A 978 95.02 26.55 16.91
C LEU A 978 96.01 25.99 15.88
N VAL A 979 95.63 25.98 14.60
CA VAL A 979 96.41 25.37 13.51
C VAL A 979 97.21 26.41 12.71
N ASN A 980 96.97 27.71 12.96
CA ASN A 980 97.59 28.85 12.26
C ASN A 980 97.38 28.83 10.73
N GLU A 981 96.16 28.49 10.31
CA GLU A 981 95.74 28.44 8.90
C GLU A 981 94.62 29.44 8.58
N LYS A 982 94.33 29.66 7.29
CA LYS A 982 93.28 30.59 6.85
C LYS A 982 91.87 30.00 7.08
N ILE A 983 91.02 30.79 7.73
CA ILE A 983 89.63 30.44 8.12
C ILE A 983 88.78 29.92 6.95
N ASP A 984 88.91 30.53 5.76
CA ASP A 984 88.07 30.20 4.60
C ASP A 984 88.22 28.75 4.12
N GLY A 985 89.42 28.17 4.23
CA GLY A 985 89.67 26.78 3.84
C GLY A 985 89.03 25.78 4.81
N ILE A 986 89.15 26.06 6.11
CA ILE A 986 88.62 25.21 7.20
C ILE A 986 87.10 25.26 7.22
N LYS A 987 86.50 26.46 7.10
CA LYS A 987 85.05 26.63 7.08
C LYS A 987 84.40 25.89 5.91
N LYS A 988 84.99 25.99 4.71
CA LYS A 988 84.48 25.31 3.52
C LYS A 988 84.51 23.78 3.67
N ASN A 989 85.56 23.23 4.29
CA ASN A 989 85.65 21.80 4.59
C ASN A 989 84.64 21.37 5.68
N LEU A 990 84.42 22.20 6.70
CA LEU A 990 83.41 21.96 7.73
C LEU A 990 81.99 21.93 7.14
N ASP A 991 81.66 22.88 6.26
CA ASP A 991 80.36 22.96 5.60
C ASP A 991 80.10 21.75 4.69
N ILE A 992 81.13 21.27 3.98
CA ILE A 992 81.06 20.04 3.19
C ILE A 992 80.83 18.84 4.11
N LEU A 993 81.56 18.75 5.22
CA LEU A 993 81.45 17.66 6.18
C LEU A 993 80.08 17.61 6.87
N ILE A 994 79.51 18.77 7.24
CA ILE A 994 78.15 18.89 7.79
C ILE A 994 77.13 18.40 6.75
N LYS A 995 77.24 18.83 5.49
CA LYS A 995 76.32 18.40 4.42
C LYS A 995 76.42 16.91 4.10
N GLU A 996 77.62 16.33 4.11
CA GLU A 996 77.81 14.89 3.88
C GLU A 996 77.28 14.03 5.02
N ARG A 997 77.55 14.40 6.27
CA ARG A 997 77.06 13.68 7.45
C ARG A 997 75.54 13.77 7.58
N MET A 998 74.94 14.91 7.26
CA MET A 998 73.48 15.07 7.26
C MET A 998 72.79 14.22 6.16
N LYS A 999 73.45 13.96 5.02
CA LYS A 999 72.92 13.07 3.97
C LYS A 999 72.94 11.58 4.34
N LYS A 1000 73.90 11.14 5.16
CA LYS A 1000 74.03 9.73 5.55
C LYS A 1000 73.08 9.31 6.67
N GLY A 1001 72.50 10.25 7.41
CA GLY A 1001 71.61 9.93 8.54
C GLY A 1001 72.32 9.33 9.76
N ASP A 1002 73.65 9.37 9.80
CA ASP A 1002 74.52 8.70 10.81
C ASP A 1002 74.56 9.40 12.19
N PHE A 1003 73.48 10.06 12.60
CA PHE A 1003 73.34 10.61 13.96
C PHE A 1003 72.07 10.04 14.59
N ASP A 1004 72.05 8.72 14.79
CA ASP A 1004 71.12 8.09 15.74
C ASP A 1004 71.80 8.19 17.12
N ASP A 1005 71.30 9.08 17.96
CA ASP A 1005 71.72 9.16 19.36
C ASP A 1005 71.23 7.87 20.04
N GLY A 1006 72.18 7.03 20.46
CA GLY A 1006 71.89 5.87 21.28
C GLY A 1006 71.53 6.32 22.69
N ASP A 1007 70.25 6.23 23.04
CA ASP A 1007 69.72 5.77 24.32
C ASP A 1007 68.17 5.78 24.27
N ASP A 1008 67.55 4.86 25.03
CA ASP A 1008 66.10 4.60 25.17
C ASP A 1008 65.45 3.65 24.14
N LYS A 1009 65.90 2.38 24.17
CA LYS A 1009 65.04 1.23 23.86
C LYS A 1009 64.91 0.32 25.08
N GLU A 1010 63.98 0.64 25.97
CA GLU A 1010 63.33 -0.37 26.80
C GLU A 1010 62.00 -0.79 26.16
N ASP A 1011 61.91 -2.09 25.89
CA ASP A 1011 60.74 -2.92 25.63
C ASP A 1011 59.56 -2.35 24.82
N THR A 1012 59.47 -2.82 23.57
CA THR A 1012 58.25 -3.49 23.08
C THR A 1012 58.56 -4.22 21.77
N GLN A 1013 58.72 -5.54 21.85
CA GLN A 1013 58.73 -6.41 20.66
C GLN A 1013 57.33 -6.42 20.01
N PRO A 1014 57.22 -6.25 18.68
CA PRO A 1014 56.06 -6.74 17.96
C PRO A 1014 56.34 -8.18 17.49
N VAL A 1015 55.59 -9.13 18.06
CA VAL A 1015 55.50 -10.50 17.55
C VAL A 1015 54.80 -10.46 16.19
N ALA A 1016 55.55 -10.74 15.12
CA ALA A 1016 55.02 -11.02 13.79
C ALA A 1016 55.14 -12.53 13.52
N GLU A 1017 54.07 -13.28 13.72
CA GLU A 1017 53.92 -14.62 13.16
C GLU A 1017 53.54 -14.52 11.68
N THR A 1018 54.51 -14.70 10.80
CA THR A 1018 54.29 -14.99 9.38
C THR A 1018 53.97 -16.48 9.24
N ARG A 1019 52.70 -16.83 9.04
CA ARG A 1019 52.32 -18.16 8.53
C ARG A 1019 52.27 -18.14 7.01
N GLU A 1020 53.34 -18.62 6.39
CA GLU A 1020 53.35 -19.06 4.99
C GLU A 1020 52.39 -20.24 4.83
N ARG A 1021 51.43 -20.12 3.90
CA ARG A 1021 50.66 -21.25 3.37
C ARG A 1021 51.51 -21.92 2.29
N ARG A 1022 51.92 -23.16 2.55
CA ARG A 1022 52.35 -24.11 1.52
C ARG A 1022 51.11 -24.71 0.86
N GLU A 1023 51.08 -24.64 -0.47
CA GLU A 1023 50.41 -25.61 -1.32
C GLU A 1023 51.08 -26.98 -1.13
N ASP A 1024 50.28 -28.05 -1.01
CA ASP A 1024 50.53 -29.37 -1.64
C ASP A 1024 49.42 -30.37 -1.29
N ALA A 1025 48.90 -31.00 -2.35
CA ALA A 1025 48.23 -32.30 -2.53
C ALA A 1025 47.58 -33.04 -1.34
N ASP A 1026 46.24 -33.16 -1.34
CA ASP A 1026 45.46 -34.36 -1.75
C ASP A 1026 43.95 -34.10 -1.58
#